data_AF-A0A0D2BFX9-F1
#
_entry.id   AF-A0A0D2BFX9-F1
#
_cell.length_a   1.000
_cell.length_b   1.000
_cell.length_c   1.000
_cell.angle_alpha   90.00
_cell.angle_beta   90.00
_cell.angle_gamma   90.00
#
_symmetry.space_group_name_H-M   'P 1'
#
loop_
_entity.id
_entity.type
_entity.pdbx_description
1 polymer ?
#
loop_
_entity_poly.entity_id
_entity_poly.type
_entity_poly.pdbx_seq_one_letter_code
_entity_poly.pdbx_strand_id
1 'polypeptide(L)'
;MEISIPGTCEHNNTPMIKTQRVRRRALTCARCRHRKITCDAISPSCSSCLAAGASCVAWNSAAKSTAPRSIVRYLEERIAALESSVTSSPCSLRSAESLYQHSRADGPSLSGGISHALLDTTTSFLGLTQHTRLAGCVVAPTKVPSAKDSFSLSDLDENNPRTILNQQPSHLSPTSVPVQVARFLFSTYITRIIHQYPFYHVSDVEQAFSAIFPDGCDRPIPESHAEARDIYIVSLIMAISLSTAARNKQAHAHGLATGLFKKAMLQVPAVLSNDLSGLQALLLLIQYTFLNPSVANLWLLTGVSSEACFDMGLHKDLPDGAIDVASKDLRRRIFWCAWEMEVAVSAGFQRPIRTLNKYINVPFPTEYDDRAVHQHGIATTGPKVKFVSRRIWLFRQIESEIISILYQDEPLPTDSMSLDQWLIDVDKRISQWRHEVHQSAAQNQDDPLVKLQWDEISLYTDIAYHYILVLMYGPSPRLKSPPRRNLIKAFEAGVKVATGYWEQANTEFGKIKYVFHPCYHTFSSAVVFLKVLQSCKADIAHLYTSEEVEDYALCFSRLFSTIAERWPAATLCLEEFDRLWGTVKKEYADFLQLKEINSLTQTWLGHSVSPDDLDDTTDISGDLNFMPFFNTYTTTTESDWNTAWTVMPNDWNAEFNFGMDFTDSVGA
;
A
#
# COMPACT_ATOMS: atom_id res chain seq x y z
N MET A 1 70.11 52.17 -22.33
CA MET A 1 70.50 51.28 -21.21
C MET A 1 69.23 50.68 -20.66
N GLU A 2 69.17 49.36 -20.67
CA GLU A 2 68.20 48.56 -19.94
C GLU A 2 68.10 49.01 -18.48
N ILE A 3 66.91 48.93 -17.89
CA ILE A 3 66.59 48.18 -16.66
C ILE A 3 65.14 48.50 -16.24
N SER A 4 64.43 47.42 -15.97
CA SER A 4 63.12 47.12 -15.34
C SER A 4 62.74 48.04 -14.15
N ILE A 5 61.49 48.15 -13.64
CA ILE A 5 60.45 47.15 -13.24
C ILE A 5 59.10 47.94 -12.99
N PRO A 6 57.97 47.36 -12.47
CA PRO A 6 56.95 46.45 -13.02
C PRO A 6 55.52 47.06 -13.12
N GLY A 7 54.64 46.36 -13.84
CA GLY A 7 53.18 46.38 -13.63
C GLY A 7 52.59 45.03 -14.05
N THR A 8 52.11 44.25 -13.09
CA THR A 8 51.60 42.87 -13.26
C THR A 8 50.09 42.84 -13.46
N CYS A 9 49.63 42.06 -14.44
CA CYS A 9 48.28 41.50 -14.54
C CYS A 9 48.44 40.04 -14.97
N GLU A 10 48.24 39.11 -14.03
CA GLU A 10 48.36 37.67 -14.26
C GLU A 10 47.04 37.09 -14.78
N HIS A 11 47.16 36.31 -15.86
CA HIS A 11 46.08 35.56 -16.49
C HIS A 11 45.81 34.24 -15.74
N ASN A 12 44.51 33.96 -15.57
CA ASN A 12 43.93 32.74 -15.02
C ASN A 12 44.47 31.45 -15.67
N ASN A 13 45.10 30.59 -14.86
CA ASN A 13 45.36 29.19 -15.16
C ASN A 13 44.27 28.31 -14.54
N THR A 14 43.37 27.76 -15.38
CA THR A 14 42.42 26.72 -14.97
C THR A 14 43.07 25.33 -15.19
N PRO A 15 43.18 24.46 -14.17
CA PRO A 15 43.79 23.15 -14.35
C PRO A 15 42.86 22.21 -15.12
N MET A 16 43.35 21.68 -16.25
CA MET A 16 42.67 20.63 -17.01
C MET A 16 42.55 19.35 -16.18
N ILE A 17 41.30 18.95 -15.91
CA ILE A 17 40.96 17.66 -15.31
C ILE A 17 41.42 16.55 -16.26
N LYS A 18 42.39 15.75 -15.80
CA LYS A 18 42.82 14.51 -16.47
C LYS A 18 41.63 13.55 -16.52
N THR A 19 41.04 13.36 -17.69
CA THR A 19 40.12 12.25 -17.94
C THR A 19 40.87 10.93 -17.73
N GLN A 20 40.60 10.25 -16.63
CA GLN A 20 41.02 8.86 -16.39
C GLN A 20 40.42 7.99 -17.51
N ARG A 21 41.23 7.60 -18.49
CA ARG A 21 40.86 6.54 -19.43
C ARG A 21 40.73 5.25 -18.62
N VAL A 22 39.50 4.81 -18.39
CA VAL A 22 39.21 3.47 -17.86
C VAL A 22 39.85 2.45 -18.80
N ARG A 23 41.01 1.91 -18.42
CA ARG A 23 41.61 0.74 -19.08
C ARG A 23 40.71 -0.46 -18.77
N ARG A 24 39.65 -0.66 -19.54
CA ARG A 24 38.94 -1.95 -19.56
C ARG A 24 39.93 -2.99 -20.05
N ARG A 25 40.25 -4.00 -19.23
CA ARG A 25 41.08 -5.15 -19.63
C ARG A 25 40.46 -5.79 -20.87
N ALA A 26 41.03 -5.50 -22.04
CA ALA A 26 40.51 -6.03 -23.28
C ALA A 26 40.80 -7.54 -23.36
N LEU A 27 39.74 -8.35 -23.46
CA LEU A 27 39.83 -9.81 -23.54
C LEU A 27 40.58 -10.25 -24.81
N THR A 28 41.50 -11.21 -24.66
CA THR A 28 42.21 -11.87 -25.77
C THR A 28 41.22 -12.50 -26.75
N CYS A 29 41.40 -12.28 -28.06
CA CYS A 29 40.50 -12.86 -29.06
C CYS A 29 40.64 -14.40 -29.14
N ALA A 30 39.60 -15.07 -29.65
CA ALA A 30 39.54 -16.53 -29.74
C ALA A 30 40.72 -17.12 -30.52
N ARG A 31 41.10 -16.49 -31.64
CA ARG A 31 42.20 -16.95 -32.49
C ARG A 31 43.56 -16.84 -31.81
N CYS A 32 43.87 -15.69 -31.21
CA CYS A 32 45.13 -15.51 -30.48
C CYS A 32 45.21 -16.44 -29.26
N ARG A 33 44.07 -16.68 -28.57
CA ARG A 33 44.00 -17.63 -27.46
C ARG A 33 44.25 -19.07 -27.91
N HIS A 34 43.60 -19.51 -28.99
CA HIS A 34 43.76 -20.88 -29.49
C HIS A 34 45.18 -21.14 -30.00
N ARG A 35 45.80 -20.15 -30.67
CA ARG A 35 47.18 -20.23 -31.15
C ARG A 35 48.25 -19.91 -30.11
N LYS A 36 47.86 -19.54 -28.88
CA LYS A 36 48.77 -19.12 -27.79
C LYS A 36 49.76 -18.01 -28.21
N ILE A 37 49.29 -17.02 -28.97
CA ILE A 37 50.07 -15.84 -29.39
C ILE A 37 49.54 -14.57 -28.73
N THR A 38 50.39 -13.55 -28.62
CA THR A 38 50.04 -12.27 -27.98
C THR A 38 48.97 -11.51 -28.78
N CYS A 39 48.00 -10.91 -28.05
CA CYS A 39 46.92 -10.12 -28.64
C CYS A 39 47.02 -8.69 -28.11
N ASP A 40 47.20 -7.73 -29.01
CA ASP A 40 47.20 -6.28 -28.72
C ASP A 40 45.80 -5.72 -28.37
N ALA A 41 44.75 -6.50 -28.64
CA ALA A 41 43.36 -6.27 -28.25
C ALA A 41 42.75 -4.95 -28.80
N ILE A 42 43.25 -4.50 -29.95
CA ILE A 42 42.69 -3.37 -30.72
C ILE A 42 41.33 -3.78 -31.33
N SER A 43 40.37 -2.86 -31.31
CA SER A 43 39.05 -2.99 -31.96
C SER A 43 39.04 -2.18 -33.26
N PRO A 44 38.53 -2.70 -34.41
CA PRO A 44 37.68 -3.88 -34.58
C PRO A 44 38.42 -5.22 -34.77
N SER A 45 39.73 -5.23 -35.01
CA SER A 45 40.53 -6.46 -35.15
C SER A 45 41.94 -6.25 -34.61
N CYS A 46 42.49 -7.26 -33.91
CA CYS A 46 43.88 -7.22 -33.44
C CYS A 46 44.86 -7.30 -34.62
N SER A 47 46.05 -6.70 -34.49
CA SER A 47 47.02 -6.65 -35.59
C SER A 47 47.41 -8.04 -36.10
N SER A 48 47.47 -9.03 -35.21
CA SER A 48 47.76 -10.44 -35.56
C SER A 48 46.64 -11.13 -36.36
N CYS A 49 45.38 -10.73 -36.14
CA CYS A 49 44.26 -11.23 -36.94
C CYS A 49 44.14 -10.49 -38.28
N LEU A 50 44.40 -9.17 -38.27
CA LEU A 50 44.42 -8.36 -39.48
C LEU A 50 45.50 -8.81 -40.46
N ALA A 51 46.73 -9.00 -39.98
CA ALA A 51 47.86 -9.46 -40.81
C ALA A 51 47.65 -10.86 -41.40
N ALA A 52 46.77 -11.66 -40.79
CA ALA A 52 46.46 -13.01 -41.25
C ALA A 52 45.14 -13.10 -42.04
N GLY A 53 44.49 -11.97 -42.32
CA GLY A 53 43.20 -11.92 -43.01
C GLY A 53 42.07 -12.71 -42.31
N ALA A 54 42.16 -12.90 -40.99
CA ALA A 54 41.26 -13.78 -40.24
C ALA A 54 40.30 -13.00 -39.33
N SER A 55 39.07 -13.46 -39.20
CA SER A 55 38.03 -12.81 -38.38
C SER A 55 38.42 -12.79 -36.90
N CYS A 56 38.36 -11.59 -36.29
CA CYS A 56 38.79 -11.33 -34.93
C CYS A 56 37.62 -11.31 -33.94
N VAL A 57 37.18 -12.49 -33.48
CA VAL A 57 36.06 -12.64 -32.54
C VAL A 57 36.51 -12.73 -31.07
N ALA A 58 35.72 -12.15 -30.16
CA ALA A 58 35.97 -12.27 -28.72
C ALA A 58 35.65 -13.69 -28.25
N TRP A 59 36.46 -14.20 -27.31
CA TRP A 59 36.19 -15.49 -26.68
C TRP A 59 35.55 -15.29 -25.31
N ASN A 60 34.36 -15.86 -25.11
CA ASN A 60 33.72 -15.89 -23.80
C ASN A 60 34.07 -17.21 -23.09
N SER A 61 34.88 -17.14 -22.01
CA SER A 61 35.21 -18.32 -21.19
C SER A 61 34.00 -18.96 -20.52
N ALA A 62 32.99 -18.17 -20.13
CA ALA A 62 31.83 -18.67 -19.39
C ALA A 62 30.86 -19.45 -20.30
N ALA A 63 30.68 -18.99 -21.55
CA ALA A 63 29.77 -19.62 -22.51
C ALA A 63 30.45 -20.63 -23.46
N LYS A 64 31.79 -20.75 -23.41
CA LYS A 64 32.62 -21.50 -24.38
C LYS A 64 32.26 -21.19 -25.85
N SER A 65 31.83 -19.97 -26.14
CA SER A 65 31.37 -19.54 -27.47
C SER A 65 32.05 -18.25 -27.90
N THR A 66 32.05 -18.01 -29.22
CA THR A 66 32.58 -16.80 -29.84
C THR A 66 31.52 -15.71 -29.88
N ALA A 67 31.85 -14.52 -29.37
CA ALA A 67 30.97 -13.35 -29.40
C ALA A 67 31.59 -12.22 -30.25
N PRO A 68 30.77 -11.35 -30.87
CA PRO A 68 31.26 -10.15 -31.55
C PRO A 68 31.99 -9.22 -30.58
N ARG A 69 33.08 -8.58 -31.03
CA ARG A 69 33.94 -7.77 -30.15
C ARG A 69 33.30 -6.44 -29.70
N SER A 70 32.42 -5.86 -30.51
CA SER A 70 31.64 -4.68 -30.16
C SER A 70 30.17 -5.05 -29.99
N ILE A 71 29.73 -5.08 -28.73
CA ILE A 71 28.31 -5.26 -28.39
C ILE A 71 27.44 -4.21 -29.09
N VAL A 72 27.97 -2.98 -29.22
CA VAL A 72 27.30 -1.84 -29.86
C VAL A 72 26.99 -2.11 -31.34
N ARG A 73 27.97 -2.57 -32.12
CA ARG A 73 27.77 -2.85 -33.55
C ARG A 73 26.85 -4.05 -33.79
N TYR A 74 26.89 -5.04 -32.90
CA TYR A 74 25.95 -6.17 -32.93
C TYR A 74 24.51 -5.69 -32.66
N LEU A 75 24.33 -4.79 -31.69
CA LEU A 75 23.01 -4.22 -31.40
C LEU A 75 22.51 -3.33 -32.54
N GLU A 76 23.38 -2.52 -33.16
CA GLU A 76 23.05 -1.71 -34.35
C GLU A 76 22.61 -2.60 -35.53
N GLU A 77 23.35 -3.67 -35.84
CA GLU A 77 22.97 -4.63 -36.90
C GLU A 77 21.65 -5.36 -36.57
N ARG A 78 21.39 -5.64 -35.29
CA ARG A 78 20.15 -6.30 -34.85
C ARG A 78 18.94 -5.37 -34.92
N ILE A 79 19.11 -4.09 -34.58
CA ILE A 79 18.07 -3.06 -34.72
C ILE A 79 17.70 -2.91 -36.20
N ALA A 80 18.68 -2.75 -37.09
CA ALA A 80 18.45 -2.63 -38.52
C ALA A 80 17.72 -3.86 -39.10
N ALA A 81 18.06 -5.08 -38.64
CA ALA A 81 17.37 -6.29 -39.06
C ALA A 81 15.91 -6.34 -38.57
N LEU A 82 15.64 -5.91 -37.34
CA LEU A 82 14.29 -5.88 -36.78
C LEU A 82 13.40 -4.83 -37.46
N GLU A 83 13.94 -3.64 -37.72
CA GLU A 83 13.23 -2.57 -38.46
C GLU A 83 12.81 -3.04 -39.87
N SER A 84 13.68 -3.77 -40.55
CA SER A 84 13.36 -4.36 -41.86
C SER A 84 12.23 -5.42 -41.82
N SER A 85 12.12 -6.15 -40.70
CA SER A 85 11.07 -7.17 -40.49
C SER A 85 9.70 -6.56 -40.16
N VAL A 86 9.68 -5.40 -39.49
CA VAL A 86 8.43 -4.67 -39.17
C VAL A 86 7.85 -4.01 -40.42
N THR A 87 8.70 -3.62 -41.37
CA THR A 87 8.25 -2.92 -42.59
C THR A 87 7.66 -3.89 -43.64
N SER A 88 7.96 -5.19 -43.55
CA SER A 88 7.58 -6.20 -44.54
C SER A 88 6.31 -7.01 -44.21
N SER A 89 5.63 -6.73 -43.08
CA SER A 89 4.36 -7.39 -42.72
C SER A 89 3.17 -6.42 -42.73
N PRO A 90 2.44 -6.26 -43.85
CA PRO A 90 1.20 -5.50 -43.86
C PRO A 90 -0.01 -6.44 -43.65
N CYS A 91 -0.35 -6.80 -42.41
CA CYS A 91 -1.73 -7.24 -42.11
C CYS A 91 -2.11 -7.23 -40.61
N SER A 92 -3.26 -6.61 -40.32
CA SER A 92 -4.15 -6.80 -39.15
C SER A 92 -3.83 -6.13 -37.79
N LEU A 93 -3.38 -4.87 -37.76
CA LEU A 93 -3.40 -4.05 -36.52
C LEU A 93 -4.30 -2.80 -36.58
N ARG A 94 -4.89 -2.47 -37.75
CA ARG A 94 -5.68 -1.25 -37.91
C ARG A 94 -7.07 -1.26 -37.25
N SER A 95 -7.55 -2.40 -36.75
CA SER A 95 -8.85 -2.48 -36.06
C SER A 95 -8.77 -2.14 -34.56
N ALA A 96 -7.58 -2.13 -33.96
CA ALA A 96 -7.42 -1.81 -32.54
C ALA A 96 -7.28 -0.30 -32.27
N GLU A 97 -6.78 0.48 -33.23
CA GLU A 97 -6.61 1.93 -33.07
C GLU A 97 -7.93 2.71 -33.09
N SER A 98 -8.96 2.24 -33.82
CA SER A 98 -10.24 2.96 -33.87
C SER A 98 -11.03 2.88 -32.55
N LEU A 99 -10.81 1.85 -31.73
CA LEU A 99 -11.41 1.71 -30.40
C LEU A 99 -10.67 2.55 -29.34
N TYR A 100 -9.40 2.88 -29.55
CA TYR A 100 -8.60 3.70 -28.62
C TYR A 100 -8.75 5.22 -28.84
N GLN A 101 -9.16 5.66 -30.04
CA GLN A 101 -9.28 7.09 -30.35
C GLN A 101 -10.59 7.73 -29.85
N HIS A 102 -11.63 6.95 -29.53
CA HIS A 102 -12.89 7.49 -29.00
C HIS A 102 -12.85 7.83 -27.49
N SER A 103 -11.75 7.55 -26.78
CA SER A 103 -11.57 7.94 -25.36
C SER A 103 -10.60 9.10 -25.14
N ARG A 104 -10.07 9.72 -26.21
CA ARG A 104 -9.09 10.82 -26.11
C ARG A 104 -9.64 12.21 -26.44
N ALA A 105 -10.95 12.33 -26.69
CA ALA A 105 -11.62 13.60 -26.93
C ALA A 105 -12.53 13.95 -25.75
N ASP A 106 -11.94 14.15 -24.57
CA ASP A 106 -12.51 14.96 -23.50
C ASP A 106 -11.34 15.55 -22.70
N GLY A 107 -11.47 16.80 -22.24
CA GLY A 107 -10.41 17.56 -21.57
C GLY A 107 -9.79 16.86 -20.36
N PRO A 108 -8.70 17.40 -19.76
CA PRO A 108 -7.96 16.73 -18.71
C PRO A 108 -8.85 16.45 -17.50
N SER A 109 -9.39 15.23 -17.43
CA SER A 109 -10.18 14.77 -16.29
C SER A 109 -9.25 14.14 -15.26
N LEU A 110 -9.18 14.72 -14.06
CA LEU A 110 -8.38 14.24 -12.93
C LEU A 110 -8.79 12.83 -12.44
N SER A 111 -9.88 12.26 -12.94
CA SER A 111 -10.26 10.85 -12.73
C SER A 111 -9.19 9.88 -13.23
N GLY A 112 -8.39 10.30 -14.22
CA GLY A 112 -7.23 9.53 -14.68
C GLY A 112 -6.06 9.53 -13.68
N GLY A 113 -5.98 10.50 -12.75
CA GLY A 113 -4.85 10.65 -11.83
C GLY A 113 -4.76 9.53 -10.77
N ILE A 114 -5.90 9.09 -10.22
CA ILE A 114 -5.96 7.94 -9.29
C ILE A 114 -5.51 6.67 -10.01
N SER A 115 -5.99 6.46 -11.24
CA SER A 115 -5.52 5.34 -12.09
C SER A 115 -4.03 5.46 -12.41
N HIS A 116 -3.50 6.66 -12.68
CA HIS A 116 -2.11 6.84 -13.12
C HIS A 116 -1.07 6.64 -12.00
N ALA A 117 -1.43 6.89 -10.74
CA ALA A 117 -0.55 6.73 -9.58
C ALA A 117 -0.72 5.41 -8.83
N LEU A 118 -1.86 4.70 -8.96
CA LEU A 118 -2.18 3.48 -8.18
C LEU A 118 -2.54 2.24 -9.04
N LEU A 119 -2.33 2.29 -10.36
CA LEU A 119 -2.44 1.13 -11.28
C LEU A 119 -1.58 -0.07 -10.82
N ASP A 120 -2.24 -1.11 -10.32
CA ASP A 120 -1.63 -2.43 -10.16
C ASP A 120 -0.92 -2.86 -11.47
N THR A 121 0.21 -3.55 -11.35
CA THR A 121 0.92 -4.21 -12.46
C THR A 121 0.03 -5.14 -13.30
N THR A 122 -1.11 -5.58 -12.76
CA THR A 122 -2.18 -6.12 -13.59
C THR A 122 -2.87 -4.98 -14.32
N THR A 123 -2.61 -4.82 -15.61
CA THR A 123 -3.43 -3.99 -16.50
C THR A 123 -4.91 -4.24 -16.21
N SER A 124 -5.74 -3.18 -16.20
CA SER A 124 -7.19 -3.28 -15.90
C SER A 124 -7.88 -4.38 -16.70
N PHE A 125 -7.33 -4.70 -17.87
CA PHE A 125 -7.50 -5.95 -18.58
C PHE A 125 -6.12 -6.48 -19.00
N LEU A 126 -5.71 -7.63 -18.47
CA LEU A 126 -4.63 -8.40 -19.09
C LEU A 126 -5.14 -8.87 -20.45
N GLY A 127 -4.85 -8.12 -21.51
CA GLY A 127 -4.76 -8.73 -22.82
C GLY A 127 -3.78 -9.90 -22.72
N LEU A 128 -4.15 -11.08 -23.23
CA LEU A 128 -3.31 -12.28 -23.18
C LEU A 128 -1.98 -12.01 -23.92
N THR A 129 -0.95 -11.55 -23.19
CA THR A 129 0.40 -11.42 -23.74
C THR A 129 1.16 -12.71 -23.44
N GLN A 130 1.80 -13.30 -24.45
CA GLN A 130 2.58 -14.54 -24.29
C GLN A 130 3.80 -14.36 -23.36
N HIS A 131 4.20 -13.13 -23.07
CA HIS A 131 5.39 -12.80 -22.28
C HIS A 131 5.14 -12.80 -20.77
N THR A 132 3.90 -12.67 -20.31
CA THR A 132 3.55 -12.68 -18.88
C THR A 132 2.90 -14.01 -18.50
N ARG A 133 3.59 -14.83 -17.71
CA ARG A 133 3.03 -16.10 -17.22
C ARG A 133 2.10 -15.84 -16.04
N LEU A 134 0.92 -16.50 -16.02
CA LEU A 134 -0.07 -16.36 -14.95
C LEU A 134 0.51 -16.57 -13.53
N ALA A 135 1.36 -17.58 -13.35
CA ALA A 135 2.05 -17.82 -12.08
C ALA A 135 2.99 -16.68 -11.68
N GLY A 136 3.60 -16.00 -12.65
CA GLY A 136 4.44 -14.82 -12.42
C GLY A 136 3.63 -13.59 -12.02
N CYS A 137 2.36 -13.48 -12.40
CA CYS A 137 1.48 -12.39 -11.99
C CYS A 137 1.19 -12.41 -10.48
N VAL A 138 1.04 -13.60 -9.89
CA VAL A 138 0.74 -13.76 -8.46
C VAL A 138 1.93 -13.34 -7.58
N VAL A 139 3.14 -13.68 -8.02
CA VAL A 139 4.41 -13.35 -7.33
C VAL A 139 4.88 -11.93 -7.66
N ALA A 140 4.25 -11.25 -8.62
CA ALA A 140 4.57 -9.86 -8.91
C ALA A 140 4.23 -8.96 -7.71
N PRO A 141 5.10 -8.01 -7.33
CA PRO A 141 4.82 -7.08 -6.26
C PRO A 141 3.58 -6.24 -6.60
N THR A 142 2.76 -5.95 -5.59
CA THR A 142 1.78 -4.88 -5.66
C THR A 142 2.53 -3.53 -5.73
N LYS A 143 2.51 -2.85 -6.89
CA LYS A 143 3.19 -1.57 -7.11
C LYS A 143 2.22 -0.38 -7.10
N VAL A 144 2.75 0.77 -6.71
CA VAL A 144 2.19 2.12 -6.95
C VAL A 144 2.87 2.62 -8.24
N PRO A 145 2.17 2.83 -9.36
CA PRO A 145 2.80 3.26 -10.62
C PRO A 145 3.12 4.74 -10.67
N SER A 146 4.00 5.07 -11.63
CA SER A 146 4.44 6.42 -11.93
C SER A 146 4.32 6.72 -13.43
N ALA A 147 4.11 8.01 -13.73
CA ALA A 147 3.99 8.58 -15.06
C ALA A 147 5.19 8.34 -16.01
N LYS A 148 6.29 7.79 -15.52
CA LYS A 148 7.55 7.64 -16.26
C LYS A 148 7.79 6.28 -16.89
N ASP A 149 6.86 5.34 -16.79
CA ASP A 149 7.04 4.04 -17.42
C ASP A 149 6.53 4.07 -18.87
N SER A 150 7.37 4.61 -19.77
CA SER A 150 7.45 4.01 -21.10
C SER A 150 7.74 2.52 -20.88
N PHE A 151 6.82 1.64 -21.31
CA PHE A 151 7.03 0.20 -21.32
C PHE A 151 8.34 -0.13 -22.04
N SER A 152 9.45 -0.15 -21.30
CA SER A 152 10.72 -0.62 -21.81
C SER A 152 10.75 -2.10 -21.52
N LEU A 153 10.65 -2.90 -22.59
CA LEU A 153 10.85 -4.35 -22.56
C LEU A 153 12.24 -4.75 -22.00
N SER A 154 13.13 -3.78 -21.71
CA SER A 154 14.39 -3.98 -21.00
C SER A 154 14.29 -3.92 -19.46
N ASP A 155 13.22 -3.38 -18.87
CA ASP A 155 13.03 -3.42 -17.40
C ASP A 155 12.44 -4.76 -16.94
N LEU A 156 12.13 -5.64 -17.90
CA LEU A 156 12.03 -7.07 -17.65
C LEU A 156 13.41 -7.73 -17.43
N ASP A 157 14.54 -7.01 -17.44
CA ASP A 157 15.85 -7.59 -17.11
C ASP A 157 16.17 -7.54 -15.60
N GLU A 158 15.22 -7.09 -14.75
CA GLU A 158 15.11 -7.58 -13.36
C GLU A 158 14.53 -9.01 -13.30
N ASN A 159 13.93 -9.52 -14.40
CA ASN A 159 13.53 -10.93 -14.54
C ASN A 159 14.67 -11.84 -14.99
N ASN A 160 15.74 -11.89 -14.20
CA ASN A 160 16.29 -13.21 -13.96
C ASN A 160 15.49 -13.80 -12.79
N PRO A 161 14.75 -14.93 -12.95
CA PRO A 161 14.20 -15.65 -11.79
C PRO A 161 15.31 -16.02 -10.77
N ARG A 162 16.57 -15.87 -11.17
CA ARG A 162 17.71 -15.90 -10.27
C ARG A 162 17.82 -14.73 -9.30
N THR A 163 17.24 -13.54 -9.45
CA THR A 163 17.55 -12.43 -8.51
C THR A 163 16.82 -12.57 -7.16
N ILE A 164 15.65 -13.22 -7.14
CA ILE A 164 15.00 -13.70 -5.91
C ILE A 164 15.75 -14.94 -5.35
N LEU A 165 16.44 -15.70 -6.20
CA LEU A 165 17.24 -16.88 -5.82
C LEU A 165 18.76 -16.60 -5.61
N ASN A 166 19.27 -15.40 -5.89
CA ASN A 166 20.71 -15.04 -5.91
C ASN A 166 21.06 -13.84 -5.01
N GLN A 167 20.11 -13.27 -4.28
CA GLN A 167 20.52 -12.74 -2.97
C GLN A 167 20.92 -13.99 -2.17
N GLN A 168 22.19 -14.12 -1.78
CA GLN A 168 22.61 -15.19 -0.87
C GLN A 168 21.56 -15.30 0.24
N PRO A 169 20.88 -16.44 0.35
CA PRO A 169 19.64 -16.47 1.10
C PRO A 169 19.97 -16.45 2.59
N SER A 170 19.88 -15.28 3.21
CA SER A 170 19.61 -15.21 4.64
C SER A 170 18.15 -15.61 4.86
N HIS A 171 17.84 -16.89 4.64
CA HIS A 171 16.61 -17.47 5.17
C HIS A 171 16.75 -17.44 6.69
N LEU A 172 15.98 -16.59 7.35
CA LEU A 172 15.93 -16.60 8.79
C LEU A 172 15.09 -17.81 9.20
N SER A 173 15.74 -18.80 9.80
CA SER A 173 15.02 -19.92 10.41
C SER A 173 14.24 -19.40 11.62
N PRO A 174 12.94 -19.73 11.79
CA PRO A 174 12.24 -19.42 13.05
C PRO A 174 13.04 -19.91 14.26
N THR A 175 13.67 -21.09 14.19
CA THR A 175 14.47 -21.65 15.30
C THR A 175 15.77 -20.89 15.60
N SER A 176 16.26 -20.06 14.68
CA SER A 176 17.40 -19.17 14.96
C SER A 176 17.02 -17.95 15.79
N VAL A 177 15.72 -17.62 15.87
CA VAL A 177 15.23 -16.51 16.67
C VAL A 177 15.25 -16.93 18.15
N PRO A 178 15.81 -16.11 19.06
CA PRO A 178 15.84 -16.47 20.48
C PRO A 178 14.44 -16.72 21.04
N VAL A 179 14.28 -17.73 21.89
CA VAL A 179 12.95 -18.21 22.33
C VAL A 179 12.12 -17.12 23.00
N GLN A 180 12.74 -16.26 23.82
CA GLN A 180 12.05 -15.14 24.48
C GLN A 180 11.46 -14.15 23.47
N VAL A 181 12.17 -13.95 22.36
CA VAL A 181 11.76 -13.07 21.25
C VAL A 181 10.61 -13.70 20.50
N ALA A 182 10.73 -14.97 20.15
CA ALA A 182 9.67 -15.71 19.49
C ALA A 182 8.37 -15.67 20.32
N ARG A 183 8.46 -15.88 21.65
CA ARG A 183 7.32 -15.78 22.57
C ARG A 183 6.73 -14.38 22.63
N PHE A 184 7.55 -13.34 22.65
CA PHE A 184 7.07 -11.95 22.60
C PHE A 184 6.34 -11.64 21.28
N LEU A 185 6.91 -12.03 20.14
CA LEU A 185 6.31 -11.83 18.82
C LEU A 185 4.98 -12.61 18.69
N PHE A 186 4.94 -13.83 19.20
CA PHE A 186 3.74 -14.65 19.24
C PHE A 186 2.66 -14.01 20.12
N SER A 187 3.00 -13.60 21.34
CA SER A 187 2.09 -12.90 22.26
C SER A 187 1.53 -11.61 21.63
N THR A 188 2.36 -10.87 20.92
CA THR A 188 1.94 -9.67 20.18
C THR A 188 0.88 -9.99 19.11
N TYR A 189 1.05 -11.10 18.36
CA TYR A 189 0.08 -11.51 17.35
C TYR A 189 -1.26 -11.90 17.98
N ILE A 190 -1.22 -12.76 19.00
CA ILE A 190 -2.43 -13.28 19.68
C ILE A 190 -3.22 -12.15 20.35
N THR A 191 -2.55 -11.17 20.97
CA THR A 191 -3.24 -10.11 21.71
C THR A 191 -3.73 -8.95 20.83
N ARG A 192 -3.05 -8.68 19.69
CA ARG A 192 -3.28 -7.44 18.92
C ARG A 192 -3.74 -7.64 17.48
N ILE A 193 -3.54 -8.83 16.89
CA ILE A 193 -3.67 -9.01 15.43
C ILE A 193 -4.73 -10.07 15.11
N ILE A 194 -4.73 -11.20 15.80
CA ILE A 194 -5.64 -12.32 15.49
C ILE A 194 -7.13 -11.94 15.63
N HIS A 195 -7.47 -10.99 16.51
CA HIS A 195 -8.85 -10.56 16.73
C HIS A 195 -9.44 -9.76 15.54
N GLN A 196 -8.60 -9.14 14.72
CA GLN A 196 -9.03 -8.49 13.48
C GLN A 196 -9.31 -9.53 12.39
N TYR A 197 -8.53 -10.60 12.35
CA TYR A 197 -8.67 -11.68 11.37
C TYR A 197 -8.71 -13.06 12.03
N PRO A 198 -9.84 -13.43 12.68
CA PRO A 198 -9.94 -14.64 13.48
C PRO A 198 -10.20 -15.89 12.62
N PHE A 199 -9.46 -16.07 11.52
CA PHE A 199 -9.61 -17.22 10.62
C PHE A 199 -8.93 -18.50 11.14
N TYR A 200 -8.15 -18.41 12.22
CA TYR A 200 -7.68 -19.55 13.02
C TYR A 200 -8.33 -19.53 14.41
N HIS A 201 -8.45 -20.70 15.04
CA HIS A 201 -8.60 -20.74 16.49
C HIS A 201 -7.26 -20.44 17.16
N VAL A 202 -7.31 -19.73 18.29
CA VAL A 202 -6.12 -19.42 19.10
C VAL A 202 -5.37 -20.71 19.47
N SER A 203 -6.08 -21.78 19.79
CA SER A 203 -5.50 -23.09 20.13
C SER A 203 -4.66 -23.70 19.00
N ASP A 204 -5.09 -23.55 17.75
CA ASP A 204 -4.39 -24.14 16.60
C ASP A 204 -3.04 -23.45 16.39
N VAL A 205 -3.03 -22.13 16.60
CA VAL A 205 -1.85 -21.28 16.46
C VAL A 205 -0.91 -21.47 17.66
N GLU A 206 -1.44 -21.64 18.88
CA GLU A 206 -0.67 -22.05 20.06
C GLU A 206 -0.01 -23.41 19.84
N GLN A 207 -0.76 -24.40 19.33
CA GLN A 207 -0.22 -25.73 19.03
C GLN A 207 0.92 -25.66 18.01
N ALA A 208 0.74 -24.93 16.90
CA ALA A 208 1.78 -24.74 15.89
C ALA A 208 3.03 -24.06 16.47
N PHE A 209 2.85 -23.10 17.38
CA PHE A 209 3.97 -22.45 18.05
C PHE A 209 4.69 -23.39 19.02
N SER A 210 3.96 -24.12 19.86
CA SER A 210 4.51 -25.09 20.82
C SER A 210 5.21 -26.27 20.12
N ALA A 211 4.84 -26.61 18.88
CA ALA A 211 5.52 -27.62 18.06
C ALA A 211 6.96 -27.21 17.68
N ILE A 212 7.27 -25.91 17.67
CA ILE A 212 8.62 -25.38 17.39
C ILE A 212 9.28 -24.87 18.67
N PHE A 213 8.51 -24.24 19.56
CA PHE A 213 8.96 -23.62 20.80
C PHE A 213 8.19 -24.17 22.00
N PRO A 214 8.52 -25.37 22.51
CA PRO A 214 7.81 -25.98 23.63
C PRO A 214 7.83 -25.13 24.90
N ASP A 215 6.77 -25.25 25.69
CA ASP A 215 6.67 -24.58 26.99
C ASP A 215 7.72 -25.11 27.96
N GLY A 216 8.31 -24.20 28.75
CA GLY A 216 9.34 -24.53 29.73
C GLY A 216 10.72 -24.89 29.13
N CYS A 217 10.88 -24.88 27.80
CA CYS A 217 12.16 -25.13 27.14
C CYS A 217 12.82 -23.83 26.66
N ASP A 218 14.13 -23.70 26.86
CA ASP A 218 14.94 -22.57 26.36
C ASP A 218 15.55 -22.83 24.98
N ARG A 219 15.29 -24.01 24.40
CA ARG A 219 15.75 -24.40 23.07
C ARG A 219 14.56 -24.79 22.19
N PRO A 220 14.51 -24.32 20.94
CA PRO A 220 13.51 -24.76 19.98
C PRO A 220 13.75 -26.21 19.55
N ILE A 221 12.70 -26.88 19.10
CA ILE A 221 12.79 -28.18 18.44
C ILE A 221 13.46 -27.99 17.08
N PRO A 222 14.37 -28.90 16.66
CA PRO A 222 14.95 -28.82 15.33
C PRO A 222 13.88 -28.86 14.24
N GLU A 223 13.98 -27.98 13.25
CA GLU A 223 12.96 -27.85 12.18
C GLU A 223 12.68 -29.14 11.42
N SER A 224 13.64 -30.08 11.36
CA SER A 224 13.46 -31.39 10.73
C SER A 224 12.36 -32.24 11.36
N HIS A 225 11.94 -31.91 12.58
CA HIS A 225 10.88 -32.60 13.32
C HIS A 225 9.56 -31.83 13.34
N ALA A 226 9.54 -30.57 12.87
CA ALA A 226 8.33 -29.77 12.81
C ALA A 226 7.61 -29.99 11.48
N GLU A 227 6.28 -29.91 11.48
CA GLU A 227 5.52 -30.02 10.25
C GLU A 227 5.69 -28.76 9.37
N ALA A 228 5.59 -28.94 8.06
CA ALA A 228 5.68 -27.83 7.11
C ALA A 228 4.67 -26.70 7.42
N ARG A 229 3.49 -27.08 7.92
CA ARG A 229 2.41 -26.17 8.31
C ARG A 229 2.77 -25.34 9.54
N ASP A 230 3.37 -25.95 10.57
CA ASP A 230 3.80 -25.24 11.77
C ASP A 230 4.88 -24.21 11.43
N ILE A 231 5.87 -24.62 10.63
CA ILE A 231 6.94 -23.73 10.16
C ILE A 231 6.34 -22.54 9.39
N TYR A 232 5.36 -22.79 8.53
CA TYR A 232 4.67 -21.76 7.76
C TYR A 232 3.93 -20.75 8.65
N ILE A 233 3.08 -21.27 9.56
CA ILE A 233 2.26 -20.45 10.46
C ILE A 233 3.15 -19.60 11.36
N VAL A 234 4.11 -20.23 12.06
CA VAL A 234 4.99 -19.54 13.02
C VAL A 234 5.87 -18.50 12.32
N SER A 235 6.42 -18.83 11.15
CA SER A 235 7.25 -17.88 10.39
C SER A 235 6.46 -16.64 9.95
N LEU A 236 5.24 -16.81 9.42
CA LEU A 236 4.41 -15.67 9.00
C LEU A 236 3.89 -14.86 10.20
N ILE A 237 3.47 -15.51 11.28
CA ILE A 237 3.04 -14.82 12.52
C ILE A 237 4.17 -13.96 13.08
N MET A 238 5.39 -14.50 13.17
CA MET A 238 6.54 -13.75 13.64
C MET A 238 6.90 -12.61 12.68
N ALA A 239 6.82 -12.82 11.36
CA ALA A 239 7.07 -11.78 10.36
C ALA A 239 6.03 -10.64 10.42
N ILE A 240 4.75 -10.97 10.63
CA ILE A 240 3.65 -10.03 10.85
C ILE A 240 3.91 -9.23 12.13
N SER A 241 4.21 -9.89 13.25
CA SER A 241 4.52 -9.23 14.51
C SER A 241 5.72 -8.30 14.42
N LEU A 242 6.81 -8.71 13.75
CA LEU A 242 7.96 -7.84 13.50
C LEU A 242 7.58 -6.60 12.68
N SER A 243 6.74 -6.77 11.65
CA SER A 243 6.31 -5.66 10.78
C SER A 243 5.42 -4.65 11.51
N THR A 244 4.66 -5.10 12.51
CA THR A 244 3.71 -4.26 13.27
C THR A 244 4.29 -3.69 14.57
N ALA A 245 5.20 -4.39 15.25
CA ALA A 245 5.75 -4.00 16.54
C ALA A 245 6.95 -3.04 16.42
N ALA A 246 7.64 -3.01 15.28
CA ALA A 246 8.84 -2.18 15.09
C ALA A 246 8.53 -0.67 15.09
N ARG A 247 8.71 -0.03 16.26
CA ARG A 247 8.71 1.43 16.40
C ARG A 247 9.97 2.02 15.79
N ASN A 248 11.05 1.28 15.92
CA ASN A 248 12.42 1.70 15.82
C ASN A 248 13.17 0.64 14.99
N LYS A 249 14.20 1.02 14.21
CA LYS A 249 15.08 0.14 13.41
C LYS A 249 14.26 -0.63 12.37
N GLN A 250 13.25 0.06 11.80
CA GLN A 250 12.25 -0.53 10.91
C GLN A 250 12.88 -1.29 9.74
N ALA A 251 13.94 -0.76 9.13
CA ALA A 251 14.67 -1.44 8.07
C ALA A 251 15.26 -2.79 8.51
N HIS A 252 15.79 -2.90 9.73
CA HIS A 252 16.32 -4.15 10.27
C HIS A 252 15.20 -5.16 10.57
N ALA A 253 14.13 -4.71 11.22
CA ALA A 253 12.95 -5.55 11.49
C ALA A 253 12.31 -6.07 10.20
N HIS A 254 12.22 -5.22 9.17
CA HIS A 254 11.76 -5.59 7.83
C HIS A 254 12.66 -6.64 7.18
N GLY A 255 13.99 -6.52 7.32
CA GLY A 255 14.95 -7.52 6.86
C GLY A 255 14.73 -8.89 7.52
N LEU A 256 14.55 -8.93 8.84
CA LEU A 256 14.26 -10.16 9.58
C LEU A 256 12.91 -10.77 9.18
N ALA A 257 11.86 -9.93 9.08
CA ALA A 257 10.53 -10.36 8.64
C ALA A 257 10.56 -10.94 7.22
N THR A 258 11.34 -10.34 6.32
CA THR A 258 11.55 -10.85 4.95
C THR A 258 12.25 -12.20 4.96
N GLY A 259 13.23 -12.41 5.84
CA GLY A 259 13.90 -13.70 6.04
C GLY A 259 12.93 -14.81 6.45
N LEU A 260 12.05 -14.54 7.42
CA LEU A 260 11.00 -15.46 7.88
C LEU A 260 9.95 -15.71 6.80
N PHE A 261 9.53 -14.68 6.07
CA PHE A 261 8.62 -14.82 4.93
C PHE A 261 9.20 -15.74 3.87
N LYS A 262 10.46 -15.53 3.46
CA LYS A 262 11.14 -16.40 2.49
C LYS A 262 11.19 -17.85 2.98
N LYS A 263 11.37 -18.08 4.28
CA LYS A 263 11.31 -19.41 4.89
C LYS A 263 9.92 -20.03 4.81
N ALA A 264 8.86 -19.28 5.10
CA ALA A 264 7.48 -19.73 4.94
C ALA A 264 7.16 -20.11 3.48
N MET A 265 7.64 -19.32 2.51
CA MET A 265 7.38 -19.57 1.09
C MET A 265 7.94 -20.92 0.59
N LEU A 266 8.99 -21.46 1.23
CA LEU A 266 9.48 -22.81 0.93
C LEU A 266 8.49 -23.92 1.29
N GLN A 267 7.55 -23.65 2.21
CA GLN A 267 6.55 -24.62 2.66
C GLN A 267 5.25 -24.58 1.83
N VAL A 268 5.08 -23.58 0.97
CA VAL A 268 3.85 -23.37 0.18
C VAL A 268 3.37 -24.63 -0.57
N PRO A 269 4.22 -25.39 -1.28
CA PRO A 269 3.78 -26.59 -2.00
C PRO A 269 3.17 -27.68 -1.10
N ALA A 270 3.54 -27.72 0.18
CA ALA A 270 3.03 -28.67 1.15
C ALA A 270 1.83 -28.13 1.95
N VAL A 271 1.65 -26.80 2.02
CA VAL A 271 0.70 -26.13 2.93
C VAL A 271 -0.54 -25.58 2.21
N LEU A 272 -0.42 -25.12 0.96
CA LEU A 272 -1.56 -24.58 0.20
C LEU A 272 -2.35 -25.71 -0.49
N SER A 273 -3.11 -26.45 0.31
CA SER A 273 -4.10 -27.44 -0.13
C SER A 273 -5.44 -26.83 -0.58
N ASN A 274 -6.25 -27.56 -1.36
CA ASN A 274 -7.61 -27.13 -1.72
C ASN A 274 -8.63 -27.56 -0.65
N ASP A 275 -8.45 -27.09 0.57
CA ASP A 275 -9.34 -27.33 1.71
C ASP A 275 -9.34 -26.11 2.65
N LEU A 276 -10.11 -26.19 3.75
CA LEU A 276 -10.17 -25.10 4.74
C LEU A 276 -8.78 -24.76 5.30
N SER A 277 -7.96 -25.78 5.54
CA SER A 277 -6.62 -25.61 6.08
C SER A 277 -5.70 -24.86 5.12
N GLY A 278 -5.76 -25.15 3.82
CA GLY A 278 -5.02 -24.41 2.79
C GLY A 278 -5.54 -23.00 2.59
N LEU A 279 -6.86 -22.77 2.69
CA LEU A 279 -7.43 -21.42 2.65
C LEU A 279 -7.01 -20.57 3.86
N GLN A 280 -6.99 -21.12 5.08
CA GLN A 280 -6.46 -20.40 6.24
C GLN A 280 -4.99 -20.01 6.06
N ALA A 281 -4.18 -20.89 5.45
CA ALA A 281 -2.80 -20.56 5.12
C ALA A 281 -2.70 -19.45 4.06
N LEU A 282 -3.53 -19.49 3.02
CA LEU A 282 -3.63 -18.42 2.02
C LEU A 282 -4.04 -17.08 2.66
N LEU A 283 -5.00 -17.08 3.60
CA LEU A 283 -5.43 -15.88 4.32
C LEU A 283 -4.31 -15.30 5.19
N LEU A 284 -3.48 -16.15 5.82
CA LEU A 284 -2.30 -15.69 6.57
C LEU A 284 -1.24 -15.05 5.66
N LEU A 285 -1.06 -15.58 4.44
CA LEU A 285 -0.21 -14.95 3.42
C LEU A 285 -0.76 -13.60 2.96
N ILE A 286 -2.06 -13.50 2.70
CA ILE A 286 -2.71 -12.24 2.33
C ILE A 286 -2.52 -11.21 3.45
N GLN A 287 -2.72 -11.62 4.71
CA GLN A 287 -2.49 -10.77 5.89
C GLN A 287 -1.07 -10.20 5.93
N TYR A 288 -0.04 -11.02 5.70
CA TYR A 288 1.34 -10.53 5.61
C TYR A 288 1.55 -9.59 4.41
N THR A 289 0.93 -9.89 3.27
CA THR A 289 1.06 -9.08 2.04
C THR A 289 0.44 -7.69 2.21
N PHE A 290 -0.61 -7.53 3.03
CA PHE A 290 -1.14 -6.19 3.36
C PHE A 290 -0.14 -5.29 4.08
N LEU A 291 0.79 -5.90 4.85
CA LEU A 291 1.86 -5.20 5.55
C LEU A 291 3.05 -4.92 4.63
N ASN A 292 3.30 -5.82 3.68
CA ASN A 292 4.41 -5.74 2.74
C ASN A 292 3.93 -6.01 1.31
N PRO A 293 3.28 -5.04 0.64
CA PRO A 293 2.70 -5.25 -0.69
C PRO A 293 3.73 -5.61 -1.78
N SER A 294 5.03 -5.40 -1.52
CA SER A 294 6.13 -5.75 -2.42
C SER A 294 6.38 -7.25 -2.58
N VAL A 295 5.74 -8.12 -1.80
CA VAL A 295 6.04 -9.57 -1.84
C VAL A 295 5.12 -10.38 -2.74
N ALA A 296 3.91 -9.87 -3.02
CA ALA A 296 2.92 -10.55 -3.85
C ALA A 296 1.81 -9.58 -4.32
N ASN A 297 1.01 -10.03 -5.28
CA ASN A 297 -0.12 -9.27 -5.81
C ASN A 297 -1.37 -9.49 -4.95
N LEU A 298 -1.78 -8.46 -4.19
CA LEU A 298 -2.94 -8.54 -3.30
C LEU A 298 -4.24 -8.88 -4.03
N TRP A 299 -4.46 -8.27 -5.21
CA TRP A 299 -5.69 -8.46 -5.98
C TRP A 299 -5.88 -9.89 -6.50
N LEU A 300 -4.79 -10.53 -6.93
CA LEU A 300 -4.83 -11.92 -7.37
C LEU A 300 -4.96 -12.88 -6.20
N LEU A 301 -4.24 -12.65 -5.10
CA LEU A 301 -4.35 -13.50 -3.91
C LEU A 301 -5.76 -13.48 -3.33
N THR A 302 -6.36 -12.29 -3.17
CA THR A 302 -7.74 -12.17 -2.68
C THR A 302 -8.76 -12.71 -3.70
N GLY A 303 -8.45 -12.63 -5.00
CA GLY A 303 -9.23 -13.32 -6.03
C GLY A 303 -9.25 -14.83 -5.85
N VAL A 304 -8.07 -15.45 -5.65
CA VAL A 304 -7.95 -16.90 -5.41
C VAL A 304 -8.67 -17.31 -4.12
N SER A 305 -8.56 -16.52 -3.04
CA SER A 305 -9.28 -16.82 -1.79
C SER A 305 -10.80 -16.75 -1.96
N SER A 306 -11.29 -15.82 -2.79
CA SER A 306 -12.72 -15.66 -3.07
C SER A 306 -13.25 -16.87 -3.86
N GLU A 307 -12.55 -17.28 -4.92
CA GLU A 307 -12.89 -18.49 -5.69
C GLU A 307 -12.89 -19.74 -4.80
N ALA A 308 -11.89 -19.89 -3.92
CA ALA A 308 -11.85 -20.99 -2.96
C ALA A 308 -13.06 -21.00 -2.00
N CYS A 309 -13.53 -19.82 -1.56
CA CYS A 309 -14.75 -19.71 -0.75
C CYS A 309 -16.01 -20.17 -1.51
N PHE A 310 -16.08 -19.92 -2.82
CA PHE A 310 -17.19 -20.40 -3.66
C PHE A 310 -17.13 -21.91 -3.90
N ASP A 311 -15.95 -22.43 -4.26
CA ASP A 311 -15.71 -23.86 -4.49
C ASP A 311 -16.07 -24.70 -3.25
N MET A 312 -15.68 -24.24 -2.06
CA MET A 312 -16.01 -24.88 -0.78
C MET A 312 -17.42 -24.57 -0.25
N GLY A 313 -18.20 -23.74 -0.95
CA GLY A 313 -19.55 -23.36 -0.56
C GLY A 313 -19.64 -22.53 0.73
N LEU A 314 -18.60 -21.79 1.09
CA LEU A 314 -18.54 -21.02 2.35
C LEU A 314 -19.44 -19.78 2.35
N HIS A 315 -19.83 -19.28 1.17
CA HIS A 315 -20.77 -18.18 0.96
C HIS A 315 -22.25 -18.54 1.27
N LYS A 316 -22.52 -19.81 1.61
CA LYS A 316 -23.84 -20.30 2.03
C LYS A 316 -23.72 -20.91 3.43
N ASP A 317 -24.61 -20.52 4.32
CA ASP A 317 -24.67 -21.16 5.63
C ASP A 317 -25.22 -22.58 5.51
N LEU A 318 -24.71 -23.49 6.34
CA LEU A 318 -25.20 -24.86 6.41
C LEU A 318 -26.45 -24.95 7.31
N PRO A 319 -27.36 -25.91 7.06
CA PRO A 319 -28.46 -26.18 8.00
C PRO A 319 -27.96 -26.50 9.42
N ASP A 320 -28.78 -26.23 10.42
CA ASP A 320 -28.45 -26.59 11.80
C ASP A 320 -28.35 -28.11 11.96
N GLY A 321 -27.33 -28.56 12.69
CA GLY A 321 -27.02 -29.99 12.87
C GLY A 321 -26.28 -30.66 11.70
N ALA A 322 -26.03 -29.96 10.58
CA ALA A 322 -25.23 -30.52 9.48
C ALA A 322 -23.76 -30.75 9.86
N ILE A 323 -23.21 -29.86 10.69
CA ILE A 323 -21.89 -29.93 11.29
C ILE A 323 -21.97 -29.40 12.73
N ASP A 324 -20.92 -29.63 13.52
CA ASP A 324 -20.85 -29.10 14.87
C ASP A 324 -20.74 -27.57 14.91
N VAL A 325 -21.09 -26.99 16.06
CA VAL A 325 -21.20 -25.55 16.24
C VAL A 325 -19.85 -24.84 16.09
N ALA A 326 -18.76 -25.45 16.56
CA ALA A 326 -17.42 -24.88 16.46
C ALA A 326 -16.94 -24.84 15.00
N SER A 327 -17.09 -25.95 14.26
CA SER A 327 -16.77 -26.01 12.83
C SER A 327 -17.63 -25.03 12.02
N LYS A 328 -18.91 -24.88 12.34
CA LYS A 328 -19.81 -23.92 11.67
C LYS A 328 -19.36 -22.49 11.91
N ASP A 329 -18.99 -22.15 13.14
CA ASP A 329 -18.46 -20.84 13.50
C ASP A 329 -17.15 -20.55 12.77
N LEU A 330 -16.20 -21.49 12.75
CA LEU A 330 -14.93 -21.33 12.04
C LEU A 330 -15.11 -21.13 10.52
N ARG A 331 -16.01 -21.90 9.88
CA ARG A 331 -16.34 -21.73 8.45
C ARG A 331 -16.85 -20.31 8.16
N ARG A 332 -17.72 -19.77 9.03
CA ARG A 332 -18.22 -18.40 8.93
C ARG A 332 -17.09 -17.39 9.09
N ARG A 333 -16.18 -17.57 10.05
CA ARG A 333 -15.01 -16.68 10.25
C ARG A 333 -14.10 -16.64 9.03
N ILE A 334 -13.77 -17.80 8.47
CA ILE A 334 -12.91 -17.91 7.28
C ILE A 334 -13.55 -17.16 6.11
N PHE A 335 -14.84 -17.38 5.86
CA PHE A 335 -15.58 -16.67 4.81
C PHE A 335 -15.53 -15.14 5.01
N TRP A 336 -15.92 -14.65 6.18
CA TRP A 336 -15.98 -13.21 6.43
C TRP A 336 -14.60 -12.55 6.42
N CYS A 337 -13.53 -13.24 6.83
CA CYS A 337 -12.15 -12.75 6.67
C CYS A 337 -11.75 -12.68 5.19
N ALA A 338 -11.99 -13.73 4.40
CA ALA A 338 -11.66 -13.74 2.98
C ALA A 338 -12.40 -12.64 2.21
N TRP A 339 -13.69 -12.48 2.50
CA TRP A 339 -14.55 -11.47 1.89
C TRP A 339 -14.11 -10.04 2.27
N GLU A 340 -13.81 -9.79 3.55
CA GLU A 340 -13.29 -8.49 4.01
C GLU A 340 -12.02 -8.11 3.25
N MET A 341 -11.06 -9.04 3.15
CA MET A 341 -9.80 -8.81 2.45
C MET A 341 -10.00 -8.57 0.95
N GLU A 342 -10.98 -9.24 0.32
CA GLU A 342 -11.38 -9.00 -1.07
C GLU A 342 -11.91 -7.56 -1.24
N VAL A 343 -12.90 -7.17 -0.43
CA VAL A 343 -13.52 -5.84 -0.50
C VAL A 343 -12.48 -4.75 -0.28
N ALA A 344 -11.64 -4.91 0.75
CA ALA A 344 -10.54 -4.03 1.09
C ALA A 344 -9.61 -3.73 -0.10
N VAL A 345 -9.23 -4.76 -0.84
CA VAL A 345 -8.34 -4.64 -2.01
C VAL A 345 -9.10 -4.12 -3.25
N SER A 346 -10.33 -4.60 -3.46
CA SER A 346 -11.17 -4.20 -4.60
C SER A 346 -11.50 -2.72 -4.56
N ALA A 347 -11.96 -2.23 -3.41
CA ALA A 347 -12.23 -0.82 -3.16
C ALA A 347 -10.96 0.02 -3.36
N GLY A 348 -9.83 -0.47 -2.81
CA GLY A 348 -8.51 0.13 -2.99
C GLY A 348 -8.07 0.28 -4.45
N PHE A 349 -8.38 -0.67 -5.33
CA PHE A 349 -8.02 -0.57 -6.75
C PHE A 349 -9.15 -0.08 -7.65
N GLN A 350 -10.30 0.30 -7.09
CA GLN A 350 -11.54 0.58 -7.84
C GLN A 350 -11.89 -0.55 -8.83
N ARG A 351 -11.67 -1.79 -8.41
CA ARG A 351 -11.97 -2.99 -9.21
C ARG A 351 -13.34 -3.56 -8.85
N PRO A 352 -13.94 -4.35 -9.77
CA PRO A 352 -15.16 -5.11 -9.49
C PRO A 352 -15.05 -5.95 -8.22
N ILE A 353 -16.05 -5.88 -7.34
CA ILE A 353 -16.15 -6.78 -6.19
C ILE A 353 -16.80 -8.05 -6.71
N ARG A 354 -16.15 -9.20 -6.56
CA ARG A 354 -16.66 -10.47 -7.12
C ARG A 354 -17.79 -11.00 -6.27
N THR A 355 -17.61 -10.94 -4.95
CA THR A 355 -18.58 -11.44 -3.97
C THR A 355 -19.54 -10.34 -3.51
N LEU A 356 -20.53 -10.02 -4.34
CA LEU A 356 -21.55 -9.01 -4.00
C LEU A 356 -22.39 -9.43 -2.78
N ASN A 357 -22.77 -8.45 -1.95
CA ASN A 357 -23.57 -8.66 -0.72
C ASN A 357 -24.83 -9.51 -0.96
N LYS A 358 -25.50 -9.34 -2.11
CA LYS A 358 -26.73 -10.06 -2.48
C LYS A 358 -26.56 -11.59 -2.60
N TYR A 359 -25.33 -12.08 -2.73
CA TYR A 359 -25.02 -13.51 -2.83
C TYR A 359 -24.57 -14.13 -1.51
N ILE A 360 -24.47 -13.34 -0.44
CA ILE A 360 -23.97 -13.77 0.87
C ILE A 360 -25.15 -14.18 1.74
N ASN A 361 -25.25 -15.48 2.02
CA ASN A 361 -26.27 -16.05 2.92
C ASN A 361 -25.66 -16.55 4.24
N VAL A 362 -24.52 -15.99 4.64
CA VAL A 362 -23.73 -16.43 5.80
C VAL A 362 -23.96 -15.44 6.93
N PRO A 363 -24.46 -15.84 8.11
CA PRO A 363 -24.53 -14.94 9.24
C PRO A 363 -23.13 -14.70 9.82
N PHE A 364 -22.96 -13.57 10.51
CA PHE A 364 -21.72 -13.29 11.21
C PHE A 364 -21.41 -14.35 12.29
N PRO A 365 -20.13 -14.72 12.48
CA PRO A 365 -19.71 -15.61 13.56
C PRO A 365 -19.86 -14.94 14.94
N THR A 366 -19.64 -15.73 15.97
CA THR A 366 -19.69 -15.27 17.37
C THR A 366 -18.53 -14.33 17.71
N GLU A 367 -18.82 -13.32 18.53
CA GLU A 367 -17.81 -12.40 19.08
C GLU A 367 -17.07 -12.98 20.30
N TYR A 368 -17.61 -14.05 20.92
CA TYR A 368 -17.06 -14.68 22.12
C TYR A 368 -15.73 -15.38 21.88
N ASP A 369 -14.83 -15.36 22.86
CA ASP A 369 -13.55 -16.07 22.86
C ASP A 369 -13.66 -17.55 22.43
N ASP A 370 -12.59 -18.08 21.84
CA ASP A 370 -12.56 -19.47 21.35
C ASP A 370 -12.81 -20.50 22.45
N ARG A 371 -12.41 -20.21 23.69
CA ARG A 371 -12.67 -21.09 24.85
C ARG A 371 -14.16 -21.21 25.16
N ALA A 372 -14.99 -20.30 24.68
CA ALA A 372 -16.44 -20.33 24.83
C ALA A 372 -17.15 -21.03 23.66
N VAL A 373 -16.44 -21.41 22.59
CA VAL A 373 -17.01 -22.07 21.41
C VAL A 373 -16.74 -23.57 21.50
N HIS A 374 -17.79 -24.35 21.73
CA HIS A 374 -17.71 -25.81 21.86
C HIS A 374 -18.48 -26.50 20.75
N GLN A 375 -18.19 -27.79 20.54
CA GLN A 375 -18.87 -28.64 19.56
C GLN A 375 -20.41 -28.61 19.69
N HIS A 376 -20.90 -28.53 20.93
CA HIS A 376 -22.33 -28.62 21.25
C HIS A 376 -23.01 -27.25 21.49
N GLY A 377 -22.28 -26.14 21.44
CA GLY A 377 -22.85 -24.82 21.74
C GLY A 377 -21.82 -23.74 22.04
N ILE A 378 -22.30 -22.51 22.23
CA ILE A 378 -21.48 -21.34 22.53
C ILE A 378 -21.88 -20.82 23.93
N ALA A 379 -20.91 -20.77 24.85
CA ALA A 379 -21.11 -20.20 26.17
C ALA A 379 -21.19 -18.68 26.09
N THR A 380 -22.20 -18.07 26.70
CA THR A 380 -22.42 -16.61 26.65
C THR A 380 -21.81 -15.85 27.83
N THR A 381 -21.05 -16.54 28.68
CA THR A 381 -20.47 -16.01 29.93
C THR A 381 -19.02 -15.53 29.79
N GLY A 382 -18.44 -15.61 28.59
CA GLY A 382 -17.05 -15.22 28.32
C GLY A 382 -16.88 -13.82 27.72
N PRO A 383 -15.64 -13.29 27.66
CA PRO A 383 -15.36 -12.01 27.03
C PRO A 383 -15.60 -12.08 25.51
N LYS A 384 -16.08 -10.97 24.95
CA LYS A 384 -16.22 -10.80 23.50
C LYS A 384 -14.93 -10.20 22.96
N VAL A 385 -14.01 -11.04 22.49
CA VAL A 385 -12.69 -10.61 22.00
C VAL A 385 -12.63 -10.41 20.48
N LYS A 386 -13.62 -10.92 19.72
CA LYS A 386 -13.67 -10.83 18.25
C LYS A 386 -14.52 -9.67 17.71
N PHE A 387 -14.97 -8.76 18.56
CA PHE A 387 -15.86 -7.66 18.16
C PHE A 387 -15.25 -6.74 17.10
N VAL A 388 -13.92 -6.55 17.12
CA VAL A 388 -13.17 -5.73 16.14
C VAL A 388 -13.46 -6.20 14.71
N SER A 389 -13.31 -7.50 14.44
CA SER A 389 -13.60 -8.07 13.12
C SER A 389 -15.04 -7.80 12.67
N ARG A 390 -16.02 -7.99 13.57
CA ARG A 390 -17.45 -7.71 13.27
C ARG A 390 -17.69 -6.25 12.92
N ARG A 391 -17.10 -5.30 13.66
CA ARG A 391 -17.27 -3.87 13.36
C ARG A 391 -16.67 -3.49 12.01
N ILE A 392 -15.53 -4.08 11.64
CA ILE A 392 -14.90 -3.89 10.33
C ILE A 392 -15.78 -4.50 9.22
N TRP A 393 -16.33 -5.71 9.40
CA TRP A 393 -17.18 -6.33 8.38
C TRP A 393 -18.46 -5.52 8.10
N LEU A 394 -19.09 -4.96 9.14
CA LEU A 394 -20.25 -4.08 8.98
C LEU A 394 -19.90 -2.83 8.16
N PHE A 395 -18.74 -2.24 8.41
CA PHE A 395 -18.21 -1.14 7.59
C PHE A 395 -17.97 -1.57 6.14
N ARG A 396 -17.32 -2.72 5.91
CA ARG A 396 -17.07 -3.24 4.56
C ARG A 396 -18.35 -3.57 3.80
N GLN A 397 -19.46 -3.90 4.48
CA GLN A 397 -20.75 -4.07 3.80
C GLN A 397 -21.23 -2.75 3.19
N ILE A 398 -21.06 -1.64 3.90
CA ILE A 398 -21.37 -0.30 3.40
C ILE A 398 -20.42 0.06 2.25
N GLU A 399 -19.12 -0.13 2.44
CA GLU A 399 -18.11 0.19 1.41
C GLU A 399 -18.35 -0.62 0.12
N SER A 400 -18.59 -1.93 0.24
CA SER A 400 -18.84 -2.79 -0.92
C SER A 400 -20.09 -2.40 -1.69
N GLU A 401 -21.16 -1.99 -1.00
CA GLU A 401 -22.37 -1.47 -1.63
C GLU A 401 -22.10 -0.18 -2.40
N ILE A 402 -21.37 0.77 -1.80
CA ILE A 402 -20.99 2.04 -2.45
C ILE A 402 -20.15 1.78 -3.70
N ILE A 403 -19.13 0.94 -3.60
CA ILE A 403 -18.25 0.60 -4.72
C ILE A 403 -19.04 -0.08 -5.83
N SER A 404 -19.94 -1.01 -5.50
CA SER A 404 -20.80 -1.69 -6.47
C SER A 404 -21.72 -0.70 -7.22
N ILE A 405 -22.37 0.21 -6.51
CA ILE A 405 -23.36 1.13 -7.10
C ILE A 405 -22.70 2.31 -7.83
N LEU A 406 -21.72 2.98 -7.21
CA LEU A 406 -21.14 4.22 -7.74
C LEU A 406 -20.00 3.98 -8.75
N TYR A 407 -19.27 2.88 -8.62
CA TYR A 407 -18.08 2.60 -9.43
C TYR A 407 -18.30 1.45 -10.44
N GLN A 408 -19.21 0.51 -10.15
CA GLN A 408 -19.49 -0.65 -11.02
C GLN A 408 -20.88 -0.59 -11.67
N ASP A 409 -21.66 0.46 -11.39
CA ASP A 409 -22.99 0.71 -11.97
C ASP A 409 -24.01 -0.41 -11.68
N GLU A 410 -23.89 -1.11 -10.55
CA GLU A 410 -24.92 -2.05 -10.08
C GLU A 410 -26.24 -1.30 -9.79
N PRO A 411 -27.40 -1.96 -9.97
CA PRO A 411 -28.70 -1.36 -9.67
C PRO A 411 -28.83 -0.98 -8.19
N LEU A 412 -29.66 0.03 -7.93
CA LEU A 412 -29.99 0.42 -6.56
C LEU A 412 -30.74 -0.74 -5.85
N PRO A 413 -30.67 -0.83 -4.51
CA PRO A 413 -31.31 -1.91 -3.76
C PRO A 413 -32.84 -1.99 -3.94
N THR A 414 -33.47 -0.89 -4.32
CA THR A 414 -34.92 -0.79 -4.54
C THR A 414 -35.19 0.02 -5.80
N ASP A 415 -35.99 -0.52 -6.73
CA ASP A 415 -36.24 0.09 -8.04
C ASP A 415 -36.87 1.49 -7.96
N SER A 416 -37.61 1.80 -6.89
CA SER A 416 -38.26 3.10 -6.67
C SER A 416 -37.38 4.13 -5.98
N MET A 417 -36.19 3.74 -5.49
CA MET A 417 -35.29 4.62 -4.73
C MET A 417 -34.49 5.51 -5.68
N SER A 418 -34.40 6.81 -5.41
CA SER A 418 -33.49 7.69 -6.14
C SER A 418 -32.06 7.58 -5.62
N LEU A 419 -31.08 7.98 -6.43
CA LEU A 419 -29.67 8.01 -6.00
C LEU A 419 -29.47 8.91 -4.78
N ASP A 420 -30.15 10.06 -4.71
CA ASP A 420 -30.08 10.98 -3.58
C ASP A 420 -30.67 10.37 -2.30
N GLN A 421 -31.79 9.65 -2.41
CA GLN A 421 -32.39 8.93 -1.28
C GLN A 421 -31.46 7.83 -0.77
N TRP A 422 -30.82 7.10 -1.70
CA TRP A 422 -29.83 6.08 -1.36
C TRP A 422 -28.60 6.70 -0.66
N LEU A 423 -28.07 7.83 -1.15
CA LEU A 423 -26.97 8.53 -0.50
C LEU A 423 -27.31 8.95 0.94
N ILE A 424 -28.53 9.46 1.17
CA ILE A 424 -29.00 9.82 2.51
C ILE A 424 -29.12 8.59 3.41
N ASP A 425 -29.62 7.47 2.90
CA ASP A 425 -29.70 6.21 3.63
C ASP A 425 -28.31 5.70 4.05
N VAL A 426 -27.36 5.68 3.12
CA VAL A 426 -25.97 5.26 3.39
C VAL A 426 -25.31 6.18 4.42
N ASP A 427 -25.49 7.51 4.30
CA ASP A 427 -24.96 8.50 5.24
C ASP A 427 -25.49 8.27 6.67
N LYS A 428 -26.78 7.95 6.78
CA LYS A 428 -27.40 7.56 8.05
C LYS A 428 -26.81 6.27 8.60
N ARG A 429 -26.64 5.24 7.76
CA ARG A 429 -26.07 3.94 8.17
C ARG A 429 -24.63 4.06 8.65
N ILE A 430 -23.78 4.81 7.94
CA ILE A 430 -22.37 4.97 8.34
C ILE A 430 -22.24 5.84 9.60
N SER A 431 -23.11 6.85 9.76
CA SER A 431 -23.19 7.64 10.99
C SER A 431 -23.64 6.80 12.19
N GLN A 432 -24.65 5.95 12.01
CA GLN A 432 -25.12 5.02 13.03
C GLN A 432 -24.04 4.02 13.42
N TRP A 433 -23.36 3.41 12.44
CA TRP A 433 -22.23 2.52 12.70
C TRP A 433 -21.14 3.20 13.53
N ARG A 434 -20.77 4.43 13.17
CA ARG A 434 -19.78 5.21 13.94
C ARG A 434 -20.25 5.46 15.37
N HIS A 435 -21.51 5.86 15.55
CA HIS A 435 -22.07 6.10 16.88
C HIS A 435 -22.08 4.84 17.75
N GLU A 436 -22.47 3.69 17.20
CA GLU A 436 -22.51 2.41 17.91
C GLU A 436 -21.12 1.95 18.36
N VAL A 437 -20.07 2.18 17.56
CA VAL A 437 -18.69 1.88 17.96
C VAL A 437 -18.28 2.73 19.15
N HIS A 438 -18.47 4.05 19.09
CA HIS A 438 -18.12 4.97 20.18
C HIS A 438 -18.94 4.71 21.45
N GLN A 439 -20.23 4.41 21.31
CA GLN A 439 -21.09 4.03 22.43
C GLN A 439 -20.59 2.73 23.08
N SER A 440 -20.25 1.72 22.27
CA SER A 440 -19.72 0.46 22.78
C SER A 440 -18.36 0.68 23.47
N ALA A 441 -17.48 1.50 22.91
CA ALA A 441 -16.21 1.85 23.52
C ALA A 441 -16.40 2.51 24.90
N ALA A 442 -17.33 3.48 25.01
CA ALA A 442 -17.64 4.14 26.28
C ALA A 442 -18.18 3.18 27.35
N GLN A 443 -18.88 2.12 26.95
CA GLN A 443 -19.44 1.11 27.85
C GLN A 443 -18.43 0.04 28.29
N ASN A 444 -17.29 -0.10 27.61
CA ASN A 444 -16.33 -1.18 27.82
C ASN A 444 -14.96 -0.63 28.25
N GLN A 445 -14.93 0.07 29.40
CA GLN A 445 -13.73 0.73 29.94
C GLN A 445 -13.07 -0.07 31.09
N ASP A 446 -13.70 -1.14 31.57
CA ASP A 446 -13.31 -1.84 32.80
C ASP A 446 -12.05 -2.70 32.64
N ASP A 447 -11.87 -3.36 31.49
CA ASP A 447 -10.71 -4.20 31.19
C ASP A 447 -9.68 -3.43 30.35
N PRO A 448 -8.42 -3.25 30.80
CA PRO A 448 -7.41 -2.49 30.07
C PRO A 448 -7.10 -3.01 28.65
N LEU A 449 -7.12 -4.33 28.43
CA LEU A 449 -6.83 -4.93 27.12
C LEU A 449 -7.99 -4.69 26.16
N VAL A 450 -9.22 -4.86 26.65
CA VAL A 450 -10.44 -4.59 25.87
C VAL A 450 -10.57 -3.10 25.57
N LYS A 451 -10.27 -2.23 26.55
CA LYS A 451 -10.23 -0.77 26.37
C LYS A 451 -9.26 -0.38 25.25
N LEU A 452 -8.05 -0.94 25.25
CA LEU A 452 -7.07 -0.65 24.21
C LEU A 452 -7.58 -1.03 22.80
N GLN A 453 -8.27 -2.17 22.68
CA GLN A 453 -8.88 -2.59 21.41
C GLN A 453 -10.02 -1.64 20.99
N TRP A 454 -10.80 -1.13 21.95
CA TRP A 454 -11.84 -0.12 21.70
C TRP A 454 -11.27 1.24 21.30
N ASP A 455 -10.20 1.69 21.94
CA ASP A 455 -9.51 2.93 21.57
C ASP A 455 -8.99 2.83 20.13
N GLU A 456 -8.42 1.68 19.76
CA GLU A 456 -7.90 1.45 18.41
C GLU A 456 -9.01 1.43 17.34
N ILE A 457 -10.10 0.68 17.56
CA ILE A 457 -11.21 0.62 16.60
C ILE A 457 -11.96 1.96 16.53
N SER A 458 -12.02 2.74 17.61
CA SER A 458 -12.65 4.07 17.61
C SER A 458 -11.90 5.02 16.69
N LEU A 459 -10.56 5.04 16.76
CA LEU A 459 -9.73 5.83 15.85
C LEU A 459 -9.88 5.36 14.39
N TYR A 460 -9.86 4.05 14.14
CA TYR A 460 -10.13 3.51 12.81
C TYR A 460 -11.51 3.93 12.30
N THR A 461 -12.52 3.92 13.16
CA THR A 461 -13.91 4.25 12.82
C THR A 461 -14.04 5.71 12.40
N ASP A 462 -13.36 6.62 13.10
CA ASP A 462 -13.33 8.02 12.72
C ASP A 462 -12.68 8.24 11.35
N ILE A 463 -11.60 7.54 11.05
CA ILE A 463 -10.95 7.60 9.73
C ILE A 463 -11.86 7.02 8.64
N ALA A 464 -12.39 5.82 8.87
CA ALA A 464 -13.22 5.08 7.93
C ALA A 464 -14.53 5.82 7.60
N TYR A 465 -15.16 6.44 8.59
CA TYR A 465 -16.35 7.28 8.39
C TYR A 465 -16.07 8.40 7.38
N HIS A 466 -15.02 9.20 7.59
CA HIS A 466 -14.69 10.29 6.67
C HIS A 466 -14.29 9.77 5.28
N TYR A 467 -13.60 8.64 5.21
CA TYR A 467 -13.27 8.01 3.94
C TYR A 467 -14.52 7.60 3.14
N ILE A 468 -15.57 7.08 3.80
CA ILE A 468 -16.85 6.80 3.14
C ILE A 468 -17.50 8.07 2.58
N LEU A 469 -17.44 9.18 3.33
CA LEU A 469 -17.96 10.47 2.83
C LEU A 469 -17.21 10.93 1.58
N VAL A 470 -15.89 10.72 1.52
CA VAL A 470 -15.08 11.01 0.32
C VAL A 470 -15.55 10.17 -0.87
N LEU A 471 -15.79 8.86 -0.68
CA LEU A 471 -16.28 7.98 -1.75
C LEU A 471 -17.68 8.34 -2.24
N MET A 472 -18.57 8.72 -1.32
CA MET A 472 -19.98 9.02 -1.64
C MET A 472 -20.18 10.39 -2.30
N TYR A 473 -19.52 11.41 -1.75
CA TYR A 473 -19.74 12.80 -2.12
C TYR A 473 -18.69 13.34 -3.08
N GLY A 474 -17.59 12.60 -3.25
CA GLY A 474 -16.61 12.84 -4.29
C GLY A 474 -17.11 12.42 -5.68
N PRO A 475 -16.41 12.81 -6.76
CA PRO A 475 -16.72 12.38 -8.11
C PRO A 475 -16.50 10.88 -8.30
N SER A 476 -17.46 10.20 -8.92
CA SER A 476 -17.41 8.77 -9.23
C SER A 476 -17.86 8.50 -10.68
N PRO A 477 -17.64 7.28 -11.23
CA PRO A 477 -18.09 6.93 -12.58
C PRO A 477 -19.58 7.19 -12.82
N ARG A 478 -20.43 6.85 -11.85
CA ARG A 478 -21.89 7.09 -11.90
C ARG A 478 -22.27 8.53 -11.55
N LEU A 479 -21.55 9.17 -10.62
CA LEU A 479 -21.77 10.57 -10.23
C LEU A 479 -20.59 11.46 -10.65
N LYS A 480 -20.52 11.80 -11.95
CA LYS A 480 -19.40 12.55 -12.53
C LYS A 480 -19.29 13.99 -12.01
N SER A 481 -20.43 14.61 -11.71
CA SER A 481 -20.53 16.01 -11.28
C SER A 481 -21.42 16.13 -10.04
N PRO A 482 -20.88 15.79 -8.84
CA PRO A 482 -21.60 15.98 -7.58
C PRO A 482 -21.96 17.45 -7.35
N PRO A 483 -23.06 17.75 -6.63
CA PRO A 483 -23.42 19.12 -6.30
C PRO A 483 -22.39 19.76 -5.37
N ARG A 484 -22.23 21.09 -5.44
CA ARG A 484 -21.22 21.85 -4.68
C ARG A 484 -21.20 21.52 -3.18
N ARG A 485 -22.39 21.42 -2.55
CA ARG A 485 -22.52 21.04 -1.13
C ARG A 485 -21.89 19.68 -0.80
N ASN A 486 -21.97 18.71 -1.71
CA ASN A 486 -21.40 17.38 -1.53
C ASN A 486 -19.87 17.45 -1.71
N LEU A 487 -19.41 18.20 -2.71
CA LEU A 487 -17.98 18.42 -2.93
C LEU A 487 -17.28 19.07 -1.72
N ILE A 488 -17.91 20.06 -1.08
CA ILE A 488 -17.38 20.69 0.14
C ILE A 488 -17.32 19.67 1.30
N LYS A 489 -18.38 18.87 1.50
CA LYS A 489 -18.35 17.77 2.48
C LYS A 489 -17.21 16.77 2.23
N ALA A 490 -16.99 16.40 0.97
CA ALA A 490 -15.92 15.50 0.58
C ALA A 490 -14.52 16.10 0.80
N PHE A 491 -14.37 17.42 0.60
CA PHE A 491 -13.15 18.16 0.88
C PHE A 491 -12.79 18.12 2.37
N GLU A 492 -13.74 18.48 3.25
CA GLU A 492 -13.54 18.43 4.70
C GLU A 492 -13.22 17.01 5.18
N ALA A 493 -14.00 16.03 4.71
CA ALA A 493 -13.79 14.63 5.05
C ALA A 493 -12.41 14.14 4.59
N GLY A 494 -11.94 14.54 3.41
CA GLY A 494 -10.61 14.16 2.92
C GLY A 494 -9.46 14.65 3.81
N VAL A 495 -9.56 15.85 4.36
CA VAL A 495 -8.59 16.38 5.34
C VAL A 495 -8.64 15.58 6.65
N LYS A 496 -9.85 15.19 7.09
CA LYS A 496 -10.02 14.36 8.29
C LYS A 496 -9.46 12.95 8.12
N VAL A 497 -9.50 12.38 6.92
CA VAL A 497 -8.84 11.10 6.62
C VAL A 497 -7.33 11.20 6.83
N ALA A 498 -6.68 12.19 6.22
CA ALA A 498 -5.23 12.38 6.36
C ALA A 498 -4.84 12.68 7.82
N THR A 499 -5.58 13.54 8.48
CA THR A 499 -5.35 13.91 9.88
C THR A 499 -5.52 12.71 10.82
N GLY A 500 -6.58 11.92 10.66
CA GLY A 500 -6.81 10.75 11.50
C GLY A 500 -5.73 9.67 11.31
N TYR A 501 -5.24 9.45 10.09
CA TYR A 501 -4.10 8.56 9.87
C TYR A 501 -2.80 9.10 10.46
N TRP A 502 -2.60 10.42 10.43
CA TRP A 502 -1.47 11.06 11.10
C TRP A 502 -1.53 10.88 12.63
N GLU A 503 -2.70 11.10 13.24
CA GLU A 503 -2.93 10.85 14.67
C GLU A 503 -2.65 9.38 15.00
N GLN A 504 -3.22 8.45 14.23
CA GLN A 504 -2.95 7.02 14.38
C GLN A 504 -1.46 6.71 14.37
N ALA A 505 -0.72 7.25 13.39
CA ALA A 505 0.73 7.04 13.28
C ALA A 505 1.53 7.51 14.50
N ASN A 506 1.02 8.49 15.25
CA ASN A 506 1.70 9.13 16.38
C ASN A 506 1.18 8.69 17.77
N THR A 507 0.15 7.85 17.84
CA THR A 507 -0.33 7.29 19.12
C THR A 507 0.70 6.36 19.78
N GLU A 508 0.70 6.29 21.12
CA GLU A 508 1.62 5.45 21.92
C GLU A 508 1.58 3.95 21.53
N PHE A 509 0.49 3.48 20.93
CA PHE A 509 0.25 2.08 20.65
C PHE A 509 0.43 1.65 19.19
N GLY A 510 0.64 2.53 18.21
CA GLY A 510 0.87 2.00 16.86
C GLY A 510 1.11 3.00 15.76
N LYS A 511 2.38 3.10 15.35
CA LYS A 511 2.71 3.46 13.97
C LYS A 511 1.90 2.60 13.00
N ILE A 512 1.31 3.24 11.98
CA ILE A 512 0.53 2.68 10.87
C ILE A 512 0.68 1.15 10.69
N LYS A 513 -0.33 0.36 11.13
CA LYS A 513 -0.28 -1.12 11.04
C LYS A 513 -0.15 -1.59 9.60
N TYR A 514 -0.95 -1.03 8.69
CA TYR A 514 -0.98 -1.39 7.28
C TYR A 514 -0.51 -0.22 6.44
N VAL A 515 0.38 -0.43 5.48
CA VAL A 515 0.89 0.66 4.62
C VAL A 515 -0.02 0.92 3.41
N PHE A 516 -0.71 -0.11 2.93
CA PHE A 516 -1.53 -0.04 1.71
C PHE A 516 -2.76 0.86 1.88
N HIS A 517 -3.64 0.56 2.84
CA HIS A 517 -4.89 1.31 3.03
C HIS A 517 -4.70 2.80 3.34
N PRO A 518 -3.82 3.19 4.29
CA PRO A 518 -3.62 4.61 4.58
C PRO A 518 -3.05 5.36 3.39
N CYS A 519 -2.14 4.74 2.62
CA CYS A 519 -1.61 5.35 1.41
C CYS A 519 -2.73 5.59 0.39
N TYR A 520 -3.55 4.55 0.14
CA TYR A 520 -4.66 4.63 -0.80
C TYR A 520 -5.73 5.65 -0.38
N HIS A 521 -6.29 5.53 0.83
CA HIS A 521 -7.35 6.41 1.32
C HIS A 521 -6.89 7.88 1.32
N THR A 522 -5.65 8.13 1.74
CA THR A 522 -5.05 9.47 1.75
C THR A 522 -4.87 10.01 0.34
N PHE A 523 -4.37 9.20 -0.59
CA PHE A 523 -4.19 9.64 -1.97
C PHE A 523 -5.52 9.90 -2.69
N SER A 524 -6.50 9.02 -2.52
CA SER A 524 -7.86 9.25 -3.03
C SER A 524 -8.46 10.55 -2.47
N SER A 525 -8.32 10.77 -1.16
CA SER A 525 -8.78 11.98 -0.48
C SER A 525 -8.04 13.24 -0.97
N ALA A 526 -6.73 13.14 -1.20
CA ALA A 526 -5.91 14.22 -1.73
C ALA A 526 -6.34 14.63 -3.15
N VAL A 527 -6.67 13.66 -4.01
CA VAL A 527 -7.17 13.94 -5.36
C VAL A 527 -8.53 14.64 -5.31
N VAL A 528 -9.43 14.21 -4.42
CA VAL A 528 -10.71 14.89 -4.22
C VAL A 528 -10.50 16.30 -3.69
N PHE A 529 -9.63 16.48 -2.68
CA PHE A 529 -9.24 17.79 -2.14
C PHE A 529 -8.79 18.76 -3.24
N LEU A 530 -7.84 18.34 -4.09
CA LEU A 530 -7.33 19.15 -5.18
C LEU A 530 -8.41 19.50 -6.20
N LYS A 531 -9.27 18.54 -6.56
CA LYS A 531 -10.34 18.75 -7.53
C LYS A 531 -11.39 19.73 -7.03
N VAL A 532 -11.77 19.62 -5.75
CA VAL A 532 -12.72 20.56 -5.13
C VAL A 532 -12.12 21.96 -5.07
N LEU A 533 -10.83 22.10 -4.75
CA LEU A 533 -10.16 23.39 -4.75
C LEU A 533 -10.16 24.06 -6.13
N GLN A 534 -10.05 23.28 -7.22
CA GLN A 534 -10.16 23.80 -8.58
C GLN A 534 -11.60 24.20 -8.96
N SER A 535 -12.59 23.37 -8.63
CA SER A 535 -13.99 23.57 -9.06
C SER A 535 -14.80 24.51 -8.17
N CYS A 536 -14.44 24.62 -6.89
CA CYS A 536 -15.19 25.32 -5.84
C CYS A 536 -14.34 26.40 -5.13
N LYS A 537 -13.33 26.97 -5.81
CA LYS A 537 -12.42 27.99 -5.24
C LYS A 537 -13.10 29.16 -4.54
N ALA A 538 -14.25 29.63 -5.04
CA ALA A 538 -14.98 30.72 -4.42
C ALA A 538 -15.59 30.34 -3.07
N ASP A 539 -16.19 29.14 -2.99
CA ASP A 539 -16.77 28.59 -1.76
C ASP A 539 -15.67 28.32 -0.73
N ILE A 540 -14.57 27.68 -1.15
CA ILE A 540 -13.43 27.40 -0.27
C ILE A 540 -12.79 28.69 0.26
N ALA A 541 -12.61 29.71 -0.58
CA ALA A 541 -12.08 31.02 -0.18
C ALA A 541 -13.05 31.85 0.68
N HIS A 542 -14.30 31.42 0.84
CA HIS A 542 -15.24 32.00 1.79
C HIS A 542 -15.20 31.27 3.13
N LEU A 543 -14.98 29.96 3.11
CA LEU A 543 -15.01 29.11 4.31
C LEU A 543 -13.66 29.01 5.03
N TYR A 544 -12.54 29.10 4.31
CA TYR A 544 -11.20 28.90 4.86
C TYR A 544 -10.22 29.97 4.37
N THR A 545 -9.22 30.25 5.22
CA THR A 545 -8.08 31.09 4.90
C THR A 545 -7.10 30.38 3.99
N SER A 546 -6.23 31.14 3.30
CA SER A 546 -5.17 30.55 2.47
C SER A 546 -4.19 29.72 3.29
N GLU A 547 -3.91 30.12 4.54
CA GLU A 547 -3.00 29.41 5.45
C GLU A 547 -3.57 28.03 5.84
N GLU A 548 -4.86 27.97 6.20
CA GLU A 548 -5.53 26.70 6.52
C GLU A 548 -5.51 25.71 5.35
N VAL A 549 -5.75 26.18 4.12
CA VAL A 549 -5.71 25.32 2.92
C VAL A 549 -4.30 24.78 2.68
N GLU A 550 -3.26 25.58 2.93
CA GLU A 550 -1.87 25.13 2.83
C GLU A 550 -1.52 24.11 3.92
N ASP A 551 -1.98 24.31 5.15
CA ASP A 551 -1.79 23.35 6.25
C ASP A 551 -2.48 22.01 5.96
N TYR A 552 -3.68 22.05 5.37
CA TYR A 552 -4.38 20.84 4.93
C TYR A 552 -3.60 20.10 3.85
N ALA A 553 -3.05 20.80 2.85
CA ALA A 553 -2.19 20.20 1.84
C ALA A 553 -0.93 19.57 2.45
N LEU A 554 -0.31 20.25 3.42
CA LEU A 554 0.88 19.77 4.11
C LEU A 554 0.61 18.48 4.91
N CYS A 555 -0.60 18.31 5.45
CA CYS A 555 -1.01 17.08 6.13
C CYS A 555 -0.87 15.85 5.21
N PHE A 556 -1.30 15.94 3.95
CA PHE A 556 -1.16 14.86 2.97
C PHE A 556 0.31 14.52 2.68
N SER A 557 1.15 15.53 2.40
CA SER A 557 2.58 15.33 2.11
C SER A 557 3.34 14.72 3.30
N ARG A 558 3.03 15.17 4.53
CA ARG A 558 3.60 14.60 5.77
C ARG A 558 3.25 13.11 5.90
N LEU A 559 1.99 12.75 5.66
CA LEU A 559 1.55 11.37 5.78
C LEU A 559 2.19 10.45 4.73
N PHE A 560 2.30 10.88 3.46
CA PHE A 560 3.01 10.08 2.45
C PHE A 560 4.48 9.89 2.80
N SER A 561 5.13 10.93 3.33
CA SER A 561 6.51 10.85 3.81
C SER A 561 6.65 9.81 4.94
N THR A 562 5.74 9.81 5.91
CA THR A 562 5.72 8.82 7.00
C THR A 562 5.47 7.40 6.50
N ILE A 563 4.58 7.21 5.52
CA ILE A 563 4.33 5.87 4.94
C ILE A 563 5.55 5.41 4.13
N ALA A 564 6.25 6.31 3.43
CA ALA A 564 7.42 6.01 2.61
C ALA A 564 8.59 5.41 3.42
N GLU A 565 8.70 5.71 4.72
CA GLU A 565 9.68 5.08 5.61
C GLU A 565 9.52 3.56 5.69
N ARG A 566 8.28 3.06 5.60
CA ARG A 566 7.93 1.64 5.70
C ARG A 566 7.72 0.99 4.34
N TRP A 567 7.17 1.76 3.40
CA TRP A 567 6.88 1.32 2.05
C TRP A 567 7.42 2.34 1.05
N PRO A 568 8.66 2.18 0.57
CA PRO A 568 9.33 3.17 -0.29
C PRO A 568 8.55 3.54 -1.57
N ALA A 569 7.64 2.67 -2.04
CA ALA A 569 6.77 2.97 -3.16
C ALA A 569 5.83 4.16 -2.91
N ALA A 570 5.50 4.47 -1.65
CA ALA A 570 4.66 5.62 -1.29
C ALA A 570 5.33 6.98 -1.59
N THR A 571 6.65 7.02 -1.81
CA THR A 571 7.34 8.23 -2.31
C THR A 571 6.75 8.69 -3.65
N LEU A 572 6.26 7.77 -4.48
CA LEU A 572 5.62 8.11 -5.75
C LEU A 572 4.30 8.86 -5.54
N CYS A 573 3.51 8.48 -4.52
CA CYS A 573 2.30 9.22 -4.14
C CYS A 573 2.64 10.63 -3.65
N LEU A 574 3.72 10.79 -2.89
CA LEU A 574 4.22 12.10 -2.45
C LEU A 574 4.62 12.98 -3.63
N GLU A 575 5.49 12.47 -4.50
CA GLU A 575 5.97 13.20 -5.68
C GLU A 575 4.83 13.64 -6.59
N GLU A 576 3.87 12.75 -6.83
CA GLU A 576 2.71 13.05 -7.68
C GLU A 576 1.76 14.04 -7.02
N PHE A 577 1.51 13.91 -5.71
CA PHE A 577 0.71 14.89 -4.98
C PHE A 577 1.35 16.27 -5.01
N ASP A 578 2.64 16.40 -4.69
CA ASP A 578 3.35 17.69 -4.69
C ASP A 578 3.35 18.33 -6.09
N ARG A 579 3.49 17.52 -7.15
CA ARG A 579 3.40 17.98 -8.55
C ARG A 579 2.02 18.56 -8.87
N LEU A 580 0.94 17.86 -8.49
CA LEU A 580 -0.43 18.31 -8.71
C LEU A 580 -0.75 19.54 -7.86
N TRP A 581 -0.40 19.50 -6.57
CA TRP A 581 -0.58 20.58 -5.62
C TRP A 581 0.11 21.87 -6.08
N GLY A 582 1.34 21.82 -6.58
CA GLY A 582 2.05 23.01 -7.07
C GLY A 582 1.29 23.74 -8.18
N THR A 583 0.59 23.00 -9.05
CA THR A 583 -0.25 23.59 -10.11
C THR A 583 -1.52 24.21 -9.53
N VAL A 584 -2.24 23.47 -8.70
CA VAL A 584 -3.52 23.91 -8.11
C VAL A 584 -3.31 25.08 -7.14
N LYS A 585 -2.25 25.06 -6.34
CA LYS A 585 -1.87 26.13 -5.41
C LYS A 585 -1.68 27.45 -6.15
N LYS A 586 -0.97 27.43 -7.28
CA LYS A 586 -0.76 28.61 -8.11
C LYS A 586 -2.10 29.16 -8.64
N GLU A 587 -2.93 28.29 -9.20
CA GLU A 587 -4.26 28.68 -9.72
C GLU A 587 -5.13 29.30 -8.62
N TYR A 588 -5.11 28.72 -7.42
CA TYR A 588 -5.87 29.22 -6.28
C TYR A 588 -5.33 30.56 -5.77
N ALA A 589 -4.01 30.73 -5.68
CA ALA A 589 -3.38 31.99 -5.31
C ALA A 589 -3.69 33.12 -6.30
N ASP A 590 -3.62 32.84 -7.61
CA ASP A 590 -3.98 33.79 -8.66
C ASP A 590 -5.46 34.22 -8.53
N PHE A 591 -6.36 33.28 -8.20
CA PHE A 591 -7.76 33.58 -7.93
C PHE A 591 -7.95 34.51 -6.70
N LEU A 592 -7.25 34.25 -5.60
CA LEU A 592 -7.33 35.09 -4.39
C LEU A 592 -6.84 36.52 -4.66
N GLN A 593 -5.75 36.68 -5.40
CA GLN A 593 -5.24 38.00 -5.79
C GLN A 593 -6.24 38.77 -6.65
N LEU A 594 -6.86 38.10 -7.64
CA LEU A 594 -7.91 38.72 -8.47
C LEU A 594 -9.14 39.10 -7.64
N LYS A 595 -9.54 38.29 -6.67
CA LYS A 595 -10.64 38.59 -5.74
C LYS A 595 -10.32 39.83 -4.90
N GLU A 596 -9.10 39.93 -4.37
CA GLU A 596 -8.65 41.11 -3.62
C GLU A 596 -8.62 42.37 -4.50
N ILE A 597 -8.03 42.31 -5.70
CA ILE A 597 -8.02 43.43 -6.65
C ILE A 597 -9.44 43.87 -6.98
N ASN A 598 -10.36 42.95 -7.27
CA ASN A 598 -11.75 43.28 -7.57
C ASN A 598 -12.47 43.91 -6.36
N SER A 599 -12.22 43.41 -5.15
CA SER A 599 -12.79 43.99 -3.92
C SER A 599 -12.28 45.42 -3.65
N LEU A 600 -10.98 45.65 -3.86
CA LEU A 600 -10.38 46.97 -3.77
C LEU A 600 -10.99 47.88 -4.83
N THR A 601 -11.05 47.45 -6.09
CA THR A 601 -11.60 48.24 -7.20
C THR A 601 -13.07 48.63 -6.98
N GLN A 602 -13.89 47.72 -6.40
CA GLN A 602 -15.25 48.03 -5.98
C GLN A 602 -15.30 49.07 -4.84
N THR A 603 -14.35 49.00 -3.90
CA THR A 603 -14.22 49.98 -2.81
C THR A 603 -13.76 51.35 -3.33
N TRP A 604 -12.90 51.39 -4.35
CA TRP A 604 -12.41 52.62 -4.99
C TRP A 604 -13.44 53.29 -5.93
N LEU A 605 -14.33 52.51 -6.57
CA LEU A 605 -15.32 53.02 -7.53
C LEU A 605 -16.63 53.55 -6.90
N GLY A 606 -16.78 53.51 -5.57
CA GLY A 606 -17.79 54.29 -4.84
C GLY A 606 -19.18 54.33 -5.48
N HIS A 607 -19.77 53.19 -5.83
CA HIS A 607 -21.19 53.13 -6.20
C HIS A 607 -22.00 52.61 -5.03
N SER A 608 -22.69 53.55 -4.37
CA SER A 608 -23.86 53.28 -3.56
C SER A 608 -24.92 52.62 -4.45
N VAL A 609 -25.02 51.30 -4.38
CA VAL A 609 -26.23 50.59 -4.83
C VAL A 609 -27.08 50.39 -3.57
N SER A 610 -28.26 51.00 -3.56
CA SER A 610 -29.27 50.82 -2.50
C SER A 610 -29.64 49.33 -2.36
N PRO A 611 -29.87 48.84 -1.13
CA PRO A 611 -30.35 47.50 -0.90
C PRO A 611 -31.88 47.45 -1.05
N ASP A 612 -32.36 47.47 -2.29
CA ASP A 612 -33.74 47.11 -2.65
C ASP A 612 -33.67 46.49 -4.05
N ASP A 613 -33.55 45.16 -4.09
CA ASP A 613 -33.87 44.24 -5.21
C ASP A 613 -32.99 42.99 -5.17
N LEU A 614 -33.04 42.24 -4.07
CA LEU A 614 -32.79 40.79 -4.05
C LEU A 614 -33.66 40.18 -2.95
N ASP A 615 -34.97 40.20 -3.16
CA ASP A 615 -35.88 39.29 -2.49
C ASP A 615 -35.93 37.98 -3.30
N ASP A 616 -35.20 36.98 -2.82
CA ASP A 616 -35.77 35.64 -2.62
C ASP A 616 -34.94 34.96 -1.53
N THR A 617 -35.33 35.20 -0.28
CA THR A 617 -34.78 34.52 0.88
C THR A 617 -35.67 33.37 1.31
N THR A 618 -35.03 32.45 2.04
CA THR A 618 -35.54 31.39 2.93
C THR A 618 -35.66 29.99 2.30
N ASP A 619 -35.10 28.92 2.89
CA ASP A 619 -34.81 28.71 4.31
C ASP A 619 -33.76 27.58 4.49
N ILE A 620 -32.62 27.87 5.14
CA ILE A 620 -31.82 26.86 5.85
C ILE A 620 -31.43 27.49 7.18
N SER A 621 -32.42 27.69 8.04
CA SER A 621 -32.22 27.72 9.48
C SER A 621 -32.53 26.33 10.04
N GLY A 622 -31.51 25.68 10.58
CA GLY A 622 -31.59 24.33 11.10
C GLY A 622 -30.31 23.99 11.85
N ASP A 623 -30.21 24.54 13.06
CA ASP A 623 -29.29 24.26 14.16
C ASP A 623 -28.24 23.15 13.91
N LEU A 624 -27.06 23.56 13.43
CA LEU A 624 -25.82 22.82 13.68
C LEU A 624 -25.09 23.56 14.81
N ASN A 625 -25.27 23.08 16.03
CA ASN A 625 -24.49 23.51 17.19
C ASN A 625 -23.00 23.19 16.97
N PHE A 626 -22.26 24.17 16.46
CA PHE A 626 -20.79 24.17 16.45
C PHE A 626 -20.29 24.47 17.86
N MET A 627 -19.59 23.50 18.48
CA MET A 627 -18.76 23.77 19.65
C MET A 627 -17.36 24.22 19.18
N PRO A 628 -16.89 25.41 19.58
CA PRO A 628 -15.54 25.87 19.27
C PRO A 628 -14.58 25.38 20.38
N PHE A 629 -13.76 24.36 20.10
CA PHE A 629 -12.67 23.93 20.98
C PHE A 629 -11.31 24.17 20.34
N PHE A 630 -10.96 25.44 20.18
CA PHE A 630 -9.57 25.88 20.19
C PHE A 630 -9.51 27.23 20.90
N ASN A 631 -9.45 27.21 22.23
CA ASN A 631 -8.91 28.33 22.98
C ASN A 631 -8.40 27.87 24.35
N THR A 632 -7.08 27.78 24.47
CA THR A 632 -6.40 27.82 25.76
C THR A 632 -5.13 28.63 25.63
N TYR A 633 -5.32 29.95 25.60
CA TYR A 633 -4.34 30.84 26.24
C TYR A 633 -4.59 30.79 27.74
N THR A 634 -3.69 30.16 28.48
CA THR A 634 -3.53 30.41 29.92
C THR A 634 -2.08 30.80 30.16
N THR A 635 -1.89 32.11 30.31
CA THR A 635 -0.80 32.75 31.03
C THR A 635 -0.77 32.25 32.46
N THR A 636 0.35 31.70 32.93
CA THR A 636 0.70 31.66 34.36
C THR A 636 2.21 31.51 34.54
N THR A 637 2.82 32.64 34.89
CA THR A 637 3.94 32.87 35.81
C THR A 637 5.05 31.81 35.95
N GLU A 638 6.26 32.26 35.61
CA GLU A 638 7.56 31.75 36.08
C GLU A 638 7.57 31.51 37.59
N SER A 639 7.82 30.27 38.02
CA SER A 639 8.74 29.87 39.11
C SER A 639 8.37 28.48 39.63
N ASP A 640 9.07 27.45 39.16
CA ASP A 640 9.57 26.32 39.98
C ASP A 640 10.22 25.28 39.06
N TRP A 641 11.42 25.63 38.61
CA TRP A 641 12.37 24.67 38.06
C TRP A 641 13.05 23.96 39.24
N ASN A 642 12.56 22.78 39.62
CA ASN A 642 13.40 21.61 39.93
C ASN A 642 12.59 20.46 40.55
N THR A 643 13.00 19.26 40.12
CA THR A 643 12.86 17.94 40.78
C THR A 643 11.56 17.14 40.61
N ALA A 644 11.79 15.89 40.16
CA ALA A 644 10.93 14.71 40.15
C ALA A 644 9.96 14.56 38.95
N TRP A 645 10.44 14.03 37.83
CA TRP A 645 10.34 12.60 37.47
C TRP A 645 11.16 12.33 36.21
N THR A 646 12.35 11.77 36.43
CA THR A 646 13.29 11.32 35.41
C THR A 646 12.98 9.88 35.05
N VAL A 647 12.31 9.63 33.93
CA VAL A 647 12.20 8.35 33.21
C VAL A 647 11.95 8.74 31.74
N MET A 648 12.68 8.41 30.68
CA MET A 648 13.89 7.64 30.37
C MET A 648 14.29 8.07 28.93
N PRO A 649 15.57 8.01 28.53
CA PRO A 649 15.95 7.82 27.14
C PRO A 649 15.93 6.31 26.84
N ASN A 650 14.99 5.82 26.02
CA ASN A 650 15.00 4.42 25.60
C ASN A 650 15.97 4.23 24.44
N ASP A 651 17.18 3.84 24.81
CA ASP A 651 18.23 3.28 23.97
C ASP A 651 17.73 2.01 23.24
N TRP A 652 17.81 2.03 21.92
CA TRP A 652 17.35 0.98 21.03
C TRP A 652 18.16 -0.32 21.11
N ASN A 653 19.28 -0.35 21.85
CA ASN A 653 20.00 -1.58 22.15
C ASN A 653 19.37 -2.34 23.34
N ALA A 654 18.53 -1.70 24.15
CA ALA A 654 17.92 -2.31 25.33
C ALA A 654 16.61 -3.07 25.03
N GLU A 655 15.86 -2.71 23.98
CA GLU A 655 14.48 -3.19 23.78
C GLU A 655 14.39 -4.54 23.03
N PHE A 656 15.36 -4.89 22.18
CA PHE A 656 15.31 -6.09 21.33
C PHE A 656 16.69 -6.73 21.11
N ASN A 657 17.38 -7.11 22.18
CA ASN A 657 18.71 -7.74 22.10
C ASN A 657 18.65 -9.14 21.43
N PHE A 658 18.64 -9.21 20.09
CA PHE A 658 18.49 -10.47 19.36
C PHE A 658 19.79 -11.22 19.12
N GLY A 659 20.96 -10.66 19.43
CA GLY A 659 22.25 -11.40 19.35
C GLY A 659 22.52 -12.10 18.01
N MET A 660 21.85 -11.69 16.92
CA MET A 660 21.98 -12.30 15.59
C MET A 660 22.87 -11.44 14.71
N ASP A 661 24.16 -11.41 15.02
CA ASP A 661 25.18 -11.02 14.06
C ASP A 661 25.43 -12.21 13.13
N PHE A 662 24.76 -12.26 11.99
CA PHE A 662 25.16 -13.14 10.90
C PHE A 662 26.40 -12.54 10.22
N THR A 663 27.56 -12.67 10.88
CA THR A 663 28.86 -12.50 10.22
C THR A 663 29.54 -13.87 10.14
N ASP A 664 29.60 -14.38 8.91
CA ASP A 664 30.55 -15.35 8.36
C ASP A 664 31.12 -16.42 9.31
N SER A 665 30.47 -17.58 9.34
CA SER A 665 31.14 -18.86 9.63
C SER A 665 31.22 -19.69 8.36
N VAL A 666 32.18 -19.34 7.49
CA VAL A 666 32.71 -20.24 6.46
C VAL A 666 34.24 -20.20 6.54
N GLY A 667 34.83 -21.33 6.94
CA GLY A 667 36.24 -21.63 6.66
C GLY A 667 37.08 -22.05 7.87
N ALA A 668 36.90 -23.29 8.32
CA ALA A 668 38.02 -24.21 8.44
C ALA A 668 38.12 -25.00 7.12
#